data_AF-A0AAN6IDL5-F1
#
_entry.id   AF-A0AAN6IDL5-F1
#
_cell.length_a   1.000
_cell.length_b   1.000
_cell.length_c   1.000
_cell.angle_alpha   90.00
_cell.angle_beta   90.00
_cell.angle_gamma   90.00
#
_symmetry.space_group_name_H-M   'P 1'
#
loop_
_entity.id
_entity.type
_entity.pdbx_description
1 polymer ?
#
loop_
_entity_poly.entity_id
_entity_poly.type
_entity_poly.pdbx_seq_one_letter_code
_entity_poly.pdbx_strand_id
1 'polypeptide(L)'
;MNGMDDNEDETDLFDDDFDGLSETALQELEQHALLSTQQQIHIGANPAQPAVRQPQPLRSADFADDSFEIVGDEGVPTPAEEYDAYPLRREAAKATPREQFRQHRYGQAYDGVQKTHNTTANTIQDEVMLDIGEDRDAFRGGVDELLRERNNLTRELRNVKDAALMQKGEISIIRANFDKESKVFDRQIGSLKKTMEEEQARHTAVMNAMVQKNNNLTTQYNFLQQEHQQGLQETRTLKQRLKERPQSEGGPVTTPKHGVMSSLRDGFEDDDVMVVSPSKSNRRSKPPTPSERKRKADGTSPIKPLVLRPTAPSTLEKPAQEAPQMERVIQIVRKDKRAEKNLRFLQSILDYRAKGHKEPLLESLVQFSLPSSPKTFSTILLEGTAHLKQDHFCGDLSQIFIDLWSKSIKEQYYQPISLLVEVVNHLIDADMTAVDAGIVTTLTPLLQSTVAINAEKRVKHSPVNHSTFGKFRQTPQSVLNHEVKSTPCLELLLTMAYIISDDHDLLTLFWRLVNPEFVLMMLNAWQPIADITLILRLLATSTFTQTFGSICVNDQQAQIEQHIMNRICYLLWETPKVDEGLPPNTAIEIAQFRVEVMDLLVRVAISSSAHPHDDPTHHGSQLIASHPSAIARIVRSLYDEVAAMYDLTPSHALHAEIVNKGIQVLFRVLELHGSEVNLQEKLSVINGGVHKHRVVLTRLAFSEGFYIDRLITDDTVAMATSMLEESVTPDEADELIEAFPGFKGRGHAADDE
;
A
#
# COMPACT_ATOMS: atom_id res chain seq x y z
N MET A 1 -11.86 40.64 -27.79
CA MET A 1 -10.90 41.71 -27.46
C MET A 1 -11.49 42.50 -26.31
N ASN A 2 -11.17 42.08 -25.09
CA ASN A 2 -11.22 42.89 -23.87
C ASN A 2 -9.75 43.03 -23.44
N GLY A 3 -9.31 44.23 -23.05
CA GLY A 3 -8.10 44.47 -22.25
C GLY A 3 -8.53 45.34 -21.07
N MET A 4 -8.31 44.98 -19.81
CA MET A 4 -7.04 44.86 -19.05
C MET A 4 -6.25 46.17 -18.99
N ASP A 5 -6.24 46.81 -17.82
CA ASP A 5 -5.05 46.99 -16.96
C ASP A 5 -5.47 47.59 -15.59
N ASP A 6 -5.56 46.72 -14.58
CA ASP A 6 -4.76 46.57 -13.34
C ASP A 6 -4.07 47.76 -12.61
N ASN A 7 -4.02 47.56 -11.28
CA ASN A 7 -3.14 48.10 -10.21
C ASN A 7 -3.49 49.47 -9.60
N GLU A 8 -3.44 49.75 -8.29
CA GLU A 8 -2.89 49.12 -7.07
C GLU A 8 -3.56 49.87 -5.87
N ASP A 9 -3.73 49.22 -4.71
CA ASP A 9 -3.35 49.76 -3.39
C ASP A 9 -3.85 48.86 -2.24
N GLU A 10 -2.87 48.22 -1.62
CA GLU A 10 -2.90 47.38 -0.43
C GLU A 10 -3.24 48.24 0.81
N THR A 11 -4.14 47.77 1.68
CA THR A 11 -4.32 48.34 3.02
C THR A 11 -3.65 47.45 4.06
N ASP A 12 -2.49 47.90 4.53
CA ASP A 12 -1.81 47.46 5.75
C ASP A 12 -2.78 47.48 6.94
N LEU A 13 -2.96 46.31 7.56
CA LEU A 13 -3.91 46.04 8.64
C LEU A 13 -3.22 45.77 9.99
N PHE A 14 -1.99 46.25 10.15
CA PHE A 14 -1.27 46.20 11.41
C PHE A 14 -0.38 47.43 11.54
N ASP A 15 -0.83 48.43 12.29
CA ASP A 15 0.05 49.29 13.11
C ASP A 15 -0.78 50.11 14.13
N ASP A 16 -0.30 50.05 15.38
CA ASP A 16 -0.35 51.05 16.45
C ASP A 16 -1.67 51.67 16.93
N ASP A 17 -2.38 51.02 17.88
CA ASP A 17 -3.45 51.67 18.65
C ASP A 17 -3.56 51.24 20.14
N PHE A 18 -2.50 50.71 20.75
CA PHE A 18 -2.49 50.36 22.19
C PHE A 18 -1.77 51.34 23.12
N ASP A 19 -1.07 52.35 22.60
CA ASP A 19 -0.27 53.28 23.41
C ASP A 19 -1.07 54.46 24.01
N GLY A 20 -2.38 54.52 23.77
CA GLY A 20 -3.25 55.61 24.22
C GLY A 20 -4.13 55.32 25.45
N LEU A 21 -4.08 54.12 26.03
CA LEU A 21 -4.97 53.76 27.14
C LEU A 21 -4.51 54.39 28.46
N SER A 22 -5.34 55.28 29.02
CA SER A 22 -5.11 55.82 30.36
C SER A 22 -5.04 54.71 31.40
N GLU A 23 -4.14 54.83 32.39
CA GLU A 23 -3.94 53.85 33.46
C GLU A 23 -5.24 53.49 34.22
N THR A 24 -6.20 54.41 34.27
CA THR A 24 -7.54 54.22 34.82
C THR A 24 -8.41 53.26 34.00
N ALA A 25 -8.28 53.25 32.67
CA ALA A 25 -9.02 52.35 31.79
C ALA A 25 -8.51 50.90 31.90
N LEU A 26 -7.20 50.73 32.12
CA LEU A 26 -6.58 49.43 32.40
C LEU A 26 -7.04 48.85 33.75
N GLN A 27 -7.12 49.69 34.80
CA GLN A 27 -7.64 49.26 36.10
C GLN A 27 -9.14 48.90 36.06
N GLU A 28 -9.95 49.62 35.29
CA GLU A 28 -11.37 49.27 35.11
C GLU A 28 -11.54 47.94 34.37
N LEU A 29 -10.70 47.66 33.38
CA LEU A 29 -10.70 46.40 32.62
C LEU A 29 -10.26 45.21 33.48
N GLU A 30 -9.25 45.40 34.32
CA GLU A 30 -8.80 44.42 35.31
C GLU A 30 -9.89 44.14 36.36
N GLN A 31 -10.56 45.19 36.86
CA GLN A 31 -11.65 45.04 37.81
C GLN A 31 -12.86 44.30 37.19
N HIS A 32 -13.15 44.55 35.91
CA HIS A 32 -14.21 43.84 35.18
C HIS A 32 -13.86 42.36 34.95
N ALA A 33 -12.59 42.04 34.68
CA ALA A 33 -12.13 40.66 34.51
C ALA A 33 -12.20 39.87 35.83
N LEU A 34 -11.87 40.50 36.96
CA LEU A 34 -11.97 39.90 38.30
C LEU A 34 -13.43 39.67 38.73
N LEU A 35 -14.35 40.57 38.39
CA LEU A 35 -15.78 40.39 38.67
C LEU A 35 -16.42 39.30 37.77
N SER A 36 -15.99 39.21 36.51
CA SER A 36 -16.48 38.19 35.57
C SER A 36 -16.08 36.77 35.98
N THR A 37 -14.86 36.60 36.49
CA THR A 37 -14.37 35.29 36.96
C THR A 37 -15.00 34.85 38.27
N GLN A 38 -15.34 35.78 39.18
CA GLN A 38 -16.09 35.45 40.40
C GLN A 38 -17.57 35.11 40.14
N GLN A 39 -18.22 35.69 39.13
CA GLN A 39 -19.61 35.36 38.79
C GLN A 39 -19.78 33.96 38.18
N GLN A 40 -18.76 33.40 37.52
CA GLN A 40 -18.82 32.04 36.98
C GLN A 40 -18.75 30.95 38.06
N ILE A 41 -18.17 31.23 39.23
CA ILE A 41 -18.02 30.25 40.32
C ILE A 41 -19.35 30.02 41.08
N HIS A 42 -20.32 30.95 40.98
CA HIS A 42 -21.58 30.88 41.74
C HIS A 42 -22.81 30.34 40.99
N ILE A 43 -22.73 30.01 39.69
CA ILE A 43 -23.89 29.55 38.88
C ILE A 43 -24.02 28.01 38.84
N GLY A 44 -23.13 27.28 39.49
CA GLY A 44 -23.19 25.81 39.60
C GLY A 44 -24.18 25.27 40.64
N ALA A 45 -25.45 25.72 40.68
CA ALA A 45 -26.49 25.09 41.51
C ALA A 45 -27.94 25.51 41.17
N ASN A 46 -28.56 24.93 40.12
CA ASN A 46 -29.93 24.33 40.13
C ASN A 46 -30.48 24.00 38.72
N PRO A 47 -31.41 23.03 38.58
CA PRO A 47 -31.87 22.53 37.28
C PRO A 47 -33.28 23.00 36.82
N ALA A 48 -33.46 22.94 35.49
CA ALA A 48 -34.69 22.72 34.69
C ALA A 48 -35.66 23.89 34.36
N GLN A 49 -35.81 24.19 33.06
CA GLN A 49 -37.07 24.00 32.27
C GLN A 49 -36.89 24.34 30.76
N PRO A 50 -37.69 23.75 29.83
CA PRO A 50 -37.44 23.78 28.39
C PRO A 50 -38.33 24.78 27.62
N ALA A 51 -37.83 25.30 26.49
CA ALA A 51 -38.62 26.06 25.53
C ALA A 51 -38.58 25.43 24.13
N VAL A 52 -39.77 25.21 23.57
CA VAL A 52 -40.08 24.65 22.26
C VAL A 52 -39.93 25.71 21.17
N ARG A 53 -39.36 25.39 19.98
CA ARG A 53 -39.70 26.06 18.71
C ARG A 53 -39.34 25.23 17.45
N GLN A 54 -40.20 25.39 16.45
CA GLN A 54 -40.38 24.63 15.19
C GLN A 54 -39.35 24.98 14.07
N PRO A 55 -39.27 24.16 12.99
CA PRO A 55 -38.13 24.15 12.06
C PRO A 55 -38.32 25.02 10.81
N GLN A 56 -37.21 25.50 10.24
CA GLN A 56 -37.08 26.14 8.93
C GLN A 56 -35.92 25.48 8.15
N PRO A 57 -35.92 25.50 6.81
CA PRO A 57 -35.30 24.47 5.97
C PRO A 57 -33.80 24.69 5.71
N LEU A 58 -33.10 23.56 5.51
CA LEU A 58 -31.68 23.43 5.20
C LEU A 58 -31.25 24.25 3.97
N ARG A 59 -30.25 25.11 4.16
CA ARG A 59 -29.35 25.58 3.10
C ARG A 59 -28.00 24.87 3.24
N SER A 60 -27.48 24.49 2.08
CA SER A 60 -26.17 23.89 1.81
C SER A 60 -25.06 24.49 2.66
N ALA A 61 -24.33 23.63 3.37
CA ALA A 61 -23.19 23.99 4.19
C ALA A 61 -21.95 24.19 3.30
N ASP A 62 -21.44 25.41 3.27
CA ASP A 62 -20.08 25.70 2.86
C ASP A 62 -19.14 25.12 3.93
N PHE A 63 -18.34 24.13 3.55
CA PHE A 63 -17.25 23.60 4.38
C PHE A 63 -16.06 24.55 4.30
N ALA A 64 -16.19 25.74 4.90
CA ALA A 64 -15.07 26.62 5.15
C ALA A 64 -14.32 26.15 6.41
N ASP A 65 -12.99 26.20 6.27
CA ASP A 65 -11.94 25.90 7.23
C ASP A 65 -12.19 26.52 8.62
N ASP A 66 -12.55 25.69 9.60
CA ASP A 66 -12.56 26.03 11.02
C ASP A 66 -12.33 24.75 11.85
N SER A 67 -11.07 24.32 11.94
CA SER A 67 -10.66 23.17 12.77
C SER A 67 -9.66 23.61 13.84
N PHE A 68 -10.18 23.92 15.02
CA PHE A 68 -9.42 24.19 16.24
C PHE A 68 -8.69 22.91 16.74
N GLU A 69 -7.45 23.05 17.22
CA GLU A 69 -6.73 22.00 17.94
C GLU A 69 -7.49 21.67 19.24
N ILE A 70 -8.21 20.54 19.24
CA ILE A 70 -8.86 20.03 20.44
C ILE A 70 -7.77 19.44 21.35
N VAL A 71 -7.38 20.23 22.35
CA VAL A 71 -6.65 19.78 23.54
C VAL A 71 -7.46 18.67 24.19
N GLY A 72 -6.86 17.47 24.25
CA GLY A 72 -7.42 16.36 25.02
C GLY A 72 -7.42 16.71 26.50
N ASP A 73 -8.51 16.36 27.17
CA ASP A 73 -8.69 16.45 28.61
C ASP A 73 -7.72 15.46 29.29
N GLU A 74 -6.51 15.92 29.64
CA GLU A 74 -5.52 15.16 30.43
C GLU A 74 -5.93 15.15 31.90
N GLY A 75 -6.76 14.17 32.27
CA GLY A 75 -7.08 13.85 33.65
C GLY A 75 -6.28 12.66 34.18
N VAL A 76 -4.94 12.74 34.24
CA VAL A 76 -4.11 11.88 35.09
C VAL A 76 -2.97 12.71 35.69
N PRO A 77 -2.85 12.81 37.03
CA PRO A 77 -1.84 13.64 37.66
C PRO A 77 -0.45 13.01 37.54
N THR A 78 0.47 13.71 36.89
CA THR A 78 1.91 13.54 37.06
C THR A 78 2.30 13.95 38.48
N PRO A 79 2.85 13.07 39.33
CA PRO A 79 3.48 13.51 40.57
C PRO A 79 4.85 14.10 40.23
N ALA A 80 4.93 15.42 40.13
CA ALA A 80 6.17 16.15 40.33
C ALA A 80 6.29 16.43 41.84
N GLU A 81 7.05 15.61 42.57
CA GLU A 81 7.58 16.02 43.87
C GLU A 81 8.95 16.65 43.64
N GLU A 82 8.98 17.98 43.71
CA GLU A 82 10.18 18.77 43.96
C GLU A 82 10.81 18.33 45.29
N TYR A 83 12.11 18.01 45.27
CA TYR A 83 12.96 18.12 46.45
C TYR A 83 14.11 19.08 46.16
N ASP A 84 13.95 20.30 46.67
CA ASP A 84 15.04 21.24 46.93
C ASP A 84 16.01 20.68 47.97
N ALA A 85 17.30 20.63 47.65
CA ALA A 85 18.37 20.56 48.64
C ALA A 85 19.56 21.44 48.23
N TYR A 86 19.84 22.41 49.10
CA TYR A 86 20.86 23.47 49.02
C TYR A 86 22.32 22.98 48.83
N PRO A 87 23.22 23.88 48.37
CA PRO A 87 24.54 23.54 47.85
C PRO A 87 25.63 23.53 48.93
N LEU A 88 26.56 22.57 48.82
CA LEU A 88 27.84 22.59 49.53
C LEU A 88 29.01 22.74 48.55
N ARG A 89 29.41 24.00 48.43
CA ARG A 89 30.73 24.55 48.07
C ARG A 89 31.91 23.59 48.28
N ARG A 90 32.66 23.30 47.20
CA ARG A 90 34.11 23.05 47.30
C ARG A 90 34.83 23.69 46.11
N GLU A 91 35.86 24.45 46.46
CA GLU A 91 36.56 25.42 45.63
C GLU A 91 37.50 24.80 44.58
N ALA A 92 37.73 25.60 43.56
CA ALA A 92 38.52 25.35 42.35
C ALA A 92 40.02 25.12 42.60
N ALA A 93 40.63 24.31 41.73
CA ALA A 93 42.04 24.38 41.41
C ALA A 93 42.21 24.51 39.88
N LYS A 94 43.10 25.43 39.49
CA LYS A 94 43.23 26.06 38.18
C LYS A 94 43.93 25.19 37.13
N ALA A 95 43.56 25.47 35.88
CA ALA A 95 44.16 25.02 34.63
C ALA A 95 45.60 25.52 34.40
N THR A 96 46.38 24.77 33.62
CA THR A 96 47.35 25.29 32.63
C THR A 96 47.48 24.31 31.45
N PRO A 97 47.91 24.78 30.26
CA PRO A 97 47.40 24.33 28.96
C PRO A 97 48.39 23.47 28.19
N ARG A 98 47.91 22.41 27.51
CA ARG A 98 48.70 21.71 26.50
C ARG A 98 47.81 20.87 25.59
N GLU A 99 47.36 21.44 24.48
CA GLU A 99 47.12 20.73 23.21
C GLU A 99 46.62 21.70 22.13
N GLN A 100 47.57 22.51 21.63
CA GLN A 100 47.59 22.93 20.23
C GLN A 100 48.71 22.11 19.57
N PHE A 101 48.51 21.73 18.30
CA PHE A 101 49.36 20.88 17.43
C PHE A 101 48.92 19.42 17.27
N ARG A 102 47.79 19.20 16.59
CA ARG A 102 47.67 18.09 15.61
C ARG A 102 46.80 18.52 14.42
N GLN A 103 47.40 19.33 13.55
CA GLN A 103 47.02 19.33 12.13
C GLN A 103 48.29 19.18 11.29
N HIS A 104 48.14 18.39 10.23
CA HIS A 104 49.02 18.23 9.07
C HIS A 104 50.21 17.26 9.22
N ARG A 105 49.97 16.01 8.81
CA ARG A 105 51.03 15.19 8.21
C ARG A 105 50.48 14.24 7.15
N TYR A 106 50.33 14.75 5.93
CA TYR A 106 50.47 13.96 4.71
C TYR A 106 51.23 14.76 3.66
N GLY A 107 52.26 14.13 3.09
CA GLY A 107 52.76 14.35 1.73
C GLY A 107 53.64 15.58 1.48
N GLN A 108 54.94 15.37 1.31
CA GLN A 108 55.62 15.56 0.02
C GLN A 108 57.13 15.25 0.16
N ALA A 109 57.61 14.36 -0.71
CA ALA A 109 59.01 14.18 -1.01
C ALA A 109 59.40 15.13 -2.14
N TYR A 110 60.58 15.77 -2.07
CA TYR A 110 61.51 15.92 -3.20
C TYR A 110 62.85 16.54 -2.74
N ASP A 111 63.89 16.17 -3.50
CA ASP A 111 65.32 16.47 -3.44
C ASP A 111 65.75 17.92 -3.15
N GLY A 112 66.99 18.05 -2.61
CA GLY A 112 67.73 19.32 -2.64
C GLY A 112 69.05 19.32 -1.87
N VAL A 113 70.14 19.00 -2.57
CA VAL A 113 71.55 19.14 -2.14
C VAL A 113 71.95 20.62 -2.02
N GLN A 114 72.67 21.01 -0.95
CA GLN A 114 73.83 21.97 -0.88
C GLN A 114 74.13 22.33 0.59
N LYS A 115 75.27 21.94 1.19
CA LYS A 115 76.59 22.63 1.24
C LYS A 115 76.52 24.13 1.57
N THR A 116 76.98 24.53 2.77
CA THR A 116 78.27 25.24 3.04
C THR A 116 78.28 26.00 4.39
N HIS A 117 79.41 25.89 5.12
CA HIS A 117 80.19 26.93 5.84
C HIS A 117 79.50 27.90 6.85
N ASN A 118 80.12 28.43 7.91
CA ASN A 118 81.35 28.24 8.70
C ASN A 118 81.32 29.36 9.78
N THR A 119 81.94 29.11 10.95
CA THR A 119 82.74 30.07 11.78
C THR A 119 82.04 31.33 12.36
N THR A 120 82.03 31.58 13.67
CA THR A 120 83.07 32.26 14.50
C THR A 120 82.46 32.42 15.92
N ALA A 121 83.08 32.00 17.04
CA ALA A 121 84.27 32.50 17.76
C ALA A 121 84.03 33.73 18.66
N ASN A 122 84.17 33.56 19.98
CA ASN A 122 84.91 34.39 20.97
C ASN A 122 84.67 33.81 22.39
N THR A 123 85.68 33.30 23.14
CA THR A 123 86.78 33.94 23.92
C THR A 123 86.25 34.74 25.11
N ILE A 124 86.57 34.43 26.38
CA ILE A 124 87.74 34.87 27.19
C ILE A 124 87.79 34.01 28.50
N GLN A 125 88.92 33.36 28.83
CA GLN A 125 89.86 33.55 30.00
C GLN A 125 89.20 33.55 31.40
N ASP A 126 89.73 32.98 32.50
CA ASP A 126 91.11 32.94 33.01
C ASP A 126 91.28 31.86 34.10
N GLU A 127 92.55 31.58 34.43
CA GLU A 127 93.08 30.66 35.45
C GLU A 127 92.63 30.92 36.91
N VAL A 128 92.46 29.87 37.72
CA VAL A 128 92.99 29.80 39.11
C VAL A 128 93.37 28.36 39.45
N MET A 129 94.58 28.21 39.99
CA MET A 129 95.22 26.99 40.48
C MET A 129 94.83 26.70 41.95
N LEU A 130 94.86 25.42 42.34
CA LEU A 130 94.92 24.85 43.70
C LEU A 130 93.58 24.64 44.46
N ASP A 131 93.10 23.39 44.49
CA ASP A 131 93.04 22.60 45.74
C ASP A 131 93.01 21.09 45.44
N ILE A 132 93.65 20.30 46.29
CA ILE A 132 93.95 18.88 46.13
C ILE A 132 93.01 18.09 47.06
N GLY A 133 92.26 17.12 46.52
CA GLY A 133 91.97 15.89 47.27
C GLY A 133 90.55 15.33 47.19
N GLU A 134 89.50 16.15 47.29
CA GLU A 134 88.13 15.63 47.51
C GLU A 134 87.22 15.63 46.26
N ASP A 135 87.56 16.38 45.20
CA ASP A 135 86.74 16.43 43.98
C ASP A 135 86.97 15.27 43.00
N ARG A 136 88.05 14.50 43.15
CA ARG A 136 88.38 13.43 42.19
C ARG A 136 87.44 12.24 42.28
N ASP A 137 86.95 11.94 43.48
CA ASP A 137 86.02 10.83 43.72
C ASP A 137 84.57 11.22 43.40
N ALA A 138 84.18 12.49 43.63
CA ALA A 138 82.90 13.03 43.18
C ALA A 138 82.81 13.10 41.65
N PHE A 139 83.89 13.54 40.98
CA PHE A 139 83.95 13.56 39.52
C PHE A 139 84.00 12.14 38.92
N ARG A 140 84.69 11.20 39.56
CA ARG A 140 84.64 9.77 39.18
C ARG A 140 83.23 9.19 39.34
N GLY A 141 82.54 9.49 40.43
CA GLY A 141 81.16 9.06 40.66
C GLY A 141 80.20 9.60 39.59
N GLY A 142 80.34 10.88 39.21
CA GLY A 142 79.56 11.48 38.13
C GLY A 142 79.85 10.87 36.75
N VAL A 143 81.12 10.56 36.46
CA VAL A 143 81.51 9.86 35.23
C VAL A 143 80.97 8.43 35.18
N ASP A 144 81.00 7.71 36.31
CA ASP A 144 80.47 6.35 36.41
C ASP A 144 78.93 6.32 36.28
N GLU A 145 78.24 7.33 36.81
CA GLU A 145 76.78 7.46 36.67
C GLU A 145 76.38 7.82 35.23
N LEU A 146 77.09 8.76 34.58
CA LEU A 146 76.91 9.06 33.16
C LEU A 146 77.19 7.85 32.26
N LEU A 147 78.15 6.99 32.62
CA LEU A 147 78.41 5.74 31.90
C LEU A 147 77.27 4.73 32.08
N ARG A 148 76.64 4.67 33.26
CA ARG A 148 75.44 3.84 33.50
C ARG A 148 74.24 4.35 32.72
N GLU A 149 73.98 5.65 32.77
CA GLU A 149 72.89 6.28 32.00
C GLU A 149 73.10 6.06 30.50
N ARG A 150 74.32 6.27 29.98
CA ARG A 150 74.62 5.98 28.56
C ARG A 150 74.38 4.52 28.21
N ASN A 151 74.74 3.59 29.08
CA ASN A 151 74.49 2.16 28.87
C ASN A 151 72.98 1.81 28.91
N ASN A 152 72.22 2.44 29.80
CA ASN A 152 70.77 2.29 29.89
C ASN A 152 70.07 2.86 28.66
N LEU A 153 70.40 4.09 28.25
CA LEU A 153 69.88 4.71 27.03
C LEU A 153 70.24 3.89 25.77
N THR A 154 71.46 3.33 25.71
CA THR A 154 71.84 2.46 24.58
C THR A 154 71.02 1.17 24.56
N ARG A 155 70.65 0.63 25.74
CA ARG A 155 69.78 -0.54 25.85
C ARG A 155 68.34 -0.21 25.44
N GLU A 156 67.81 0.91 25.90
CA GLU A 156 66.47 1.38 25.49
C GLU A 156 66.39 1.65 23.99
N LEU A 157 67.40 2.29 23.41
CA LEU A 157 67.47 2.55 21.97
C LEU A 157 67.47 1.23 21.18
N ARG A 158 68.20 0.20 21.64
CA ARG A 158 68.13 -1.14 21.02
C ARG A 158 66.74 -1.75 21.14
N ASN A 159 66.12 -1.71 22.32
CA ASN A 159 64.78 -2.27 22.54
C ASN A 159 63.73 -1.57 21.66
N VAL A 160 63.77 -0.24 21.55
CA VAL A 160 62.86 0.53 20.68
C VAL A 160 63.11 0.21 19.21
N LYS A 161 64.38 0.05 18.81
CA LYS A 161 64.74 -0.32 17.44
C LYS A 161 64.25 -1.73 17.07
N ASP A 162 64.36 -2.68 17.99
CA ASP A 162 63.89 -4.05 17.80
C ASP A 162 62.35 -4.10 17.73
N ALA A 163 61.65 -3.34 18.59
CA ALA A 163 60.20 -3.18 18.52
C ALA A 163 59.74 -2.54 17.19
N ALA A 164 60.44 -1.51 16.70
CA ALA A 164 60.14 -0.89 15.41
C ALA A 164 60.38 -1.85 14.23
N LEU A 165 61.40 -2.72 14.30
CA LEU A 165 61.65 -3.75 13.29
C LEU A 165 60.56 -4.83 13.31
N MET A 166 60.08 -5.23 14.49
CA MET A 166 59.00 -6.19 14.65
C MET A 166 57.68 -5.66 14.07
N GLN A 167 57.29 -4.43 14.43
CA GLN A 167 56.11 -3.76 13.86
C GLN A 167 56.22 -3.59 12.34
N LYS A 168 57.41 -3.29 11.82
CA LYS A 168 57.64 -3.23 10.36
C LYS A 168 57.44 -4.60 9.70
N GLY A 169 57.82 -5.68 10.37
CA GLY A 169 57.54 -7.05 9.94
C GLY A 169 56.04 -7.35 9.89
N GLU A 170 55.30 -7.01 10.96
CA GLU A 170 53.85 -7.18 11.04
C GLU A 170 53.10 -6.40 9.97
N ILE A 171 53.45 -5.12 9.75
CA ILE A 171 52.87 -4.29 8.68
C ILE A 171 53.12 -4.92 7.31
N SER A 172 54.29 -5.51 7.08
CA SER A 172 54.60 -6.18 5.81
C SER A 172 53.75 -7.44 5.60
N ILE A 173 53.43 -8.18 6.68
CA ILE A 173 52.57 -9.36 6.62
C ILE A 173 51.12 -8.94 6.36
N ILE A 174 50.63 -7.91 7.05
CA ILE A 174 49.26 -7.39 6.88
C ILE A 174 49.06 -6.91 5.44
N ARG A 175 50.00 -6.14 4.89
CA ARG A 175 49.95 -5.71 3.47
C ARG A 175 49.95 -6.89 2.51
N ALA A 176 50.78 -7.90 2.76
CA ALA A 176 50.83 -9.09 1.90
C ALA A 176 49.55 -9.94 1.98
N ASN A 177 48.85 -9.95 3.12
CA ASN A 177 47.55 -10.61 3.27
C ASN A 177 46.45 -9.80 2.57
N PHE A 178 46.42 -8.48 2.77
CA PHE A 178 45.49 -7.58 2.09
C PHE A 178 45.61 -7.70 0.56
N ASP A 179 46.83 -7.72 0.00
CA ASP A 179 47.06 -7.90 -1.43
C ASP A 179 46.56 -9.26 -1.97
N LYS A 180 46.57 -10.31 -1.14
CA LYS A 180 46.02 -11.62 -1.52
C LYS A 180 44.50 -11.59 -1.50
N GLU A 181 43.93 -10.97 -0.47
CA GLU A 181 42.49 -10.87 -0.28
C GLU A 181 41.85 -10.00 -1.36
N SER A 182 42.44 -8.85 -1.67
CA SER A 182 42.04 -7.99 -2.79
C SER A 182 42.00 -8.77 -4.12
N LYS A 183 42.97 -9.64 -4.39
CA LYS A 183 42.97 -10.49 -5.59
C LYS A 183 41.87 -11.56 -5.58
N VAL A 184 41.45 -12.03 -4.40
CA VAL A 184 40.32 -12.97 -4.28
C VAL A 184 39.02 -12.22 -4.52
N PHE A 185 38.84 -11.04 -3.94
CA PHE A 185 37.69 -10.17 -4.18
C PHE A 185 37.57 -9.79 -5.66
N ASP A 186 38.66 -9.39 -6.31
CA ASP A 186 38.66 -9.08 -7.75
C ASP A 186 38.22 -10.28 -8.60
N ARG A 187 38.61 -11.50 -8.22
CA ARG A 187 38.16 -12.73 -8.89
C ARG A 187 36.68 -13.02 -8.65
N GLN A 188 36.18 -12.79 -7.44
CA GLN A 188 34.76 -12.96 -7.11
C GLN A 188 33.89 -11.95 -7.87
N ILE A 189 34.28 -10.67 -7.89
CA ILE A 189 33.59 -9.63 -8.67
C ILE A 189 33.62 -9.98 -10.16
N GLY A 190 34.76 -10.44 -10.68
CA GLY A 190 34.86 -10.90 -12.07
C GLY A 190 33.93 -12.07 -12.39
N SER A 191 33.80 -13.03 -11.47
CA SER A 191 32.87 -14.16 -11.62
C SER A 191 31.41 -13.72 -11.56
N LEU A 192 31.07 -12.79 -10.66
CA LEU A 192 29.72 -12.28 -10.48
C LEU A 192 29.26 -11.44 -11.68
N LYS A 193 30.14 -10.56 -12.20
CA LYS A 193 29.87 -9.81 -13.43
C LYS A 193 29.62 -10.73 -14.61
N LYS A 194 30.43 -11.79 -14.74
CA LYS A 194 30.25 -12.79 -15.79
C LYS A 194 28.91 -13.53 -15.66
N THR A 195 28.50 -13.91 -14.45
CA THR A 195 27.19 -14.55 -14.25
C THR A 195 26.04 -13.60 -14.56
N MET A 196 26.15 -12.32 -14.20
CA MET A 196 25.15 -11.31 -14.55
C MET A 196 25.02 -11.13 -16.07
N GLU A 197 26.14 -11.04 -16.79
CA GLU A 197 26.14 -10.97 -18.26
C GLU A 197 25.52 -12.22 -18.89
N GLU A 198 25.81 -13.41 -18.38
CA GLU A 198 25.22 -14.67 -18.86
C GLU A 198 23.71 -14.73 -18.60
N GLU A 199 23.23 -14.26 -17.45
CA GLU A 199 21.80 -14.19 -17.15
C GLU A 199 21.08 -13.15 -18.00
N GLN A 200 21.66 -11.96 -18.17
CA GLN A 200 21.12 -10.92 -19.05
C GLN A 200 21.03 -11.42 -20.50
N ALA A 201 22.04 -12.16 -20.98
CA ALA A 201 22.01 -12.81 -22.29
C ALA A 201 20.92 -13.89 -22.40
N ARG A 202 20.66 -14.65 -21.32
CA ARG A 202 19.56 -15.63 -21.29
C ARG A 202 18.19 -14.95 -21.33
N HIS A 203 17.97 -13.91 -20.53
CA HIS A 203 16.71 -13.18 -20.49
C HIS A 203 16.39 -12.53 -21.85
N THR A 204 17.39 -11.90 -22.48
CA THR A 204 17.24 -11.33 -23.83
C THR A 204 16.96 -12.40 -24.89
N ALA A 205 17.59 -13.58 -24.82
CA ALA A 205 17.30 -14.70 -25.71
C ALA A 205 15.86 -15.22 -25.53
N VAL A 206 15.38 -15.35 -24.29
CA VAL A 206 14.00 -15.76 -23.99
C VAL A 206 13.00 -14.72 -24.50
N MET A 207 13.27 -13.43 -24.29
CA MET A 207 12.42 -12.34 -24.77
C MET A 207 12.33 -12.34 -26.30
N ASN A 208 13.45 -12.50 -27.00
CA ASN A 208 13.46 -12.60 -28.46
C ASN A 208 12.70 -13.84 -28.96
N ALA A 209 12.81 -14.98 -28.27
CA ALA A 209 12.04 -16.18 -28.61
C ALA A 209 10.53 -15.99 -28.41
N MET A 210 10.12 -15.26 -27.36
CA MET A 210 8.71 -14.92 -27.12
C MET A 210 8.19 -13.93 -28.17
N VAL A 211 8.98 -12.92 -28.55
CA VAL A 211 8.63 -11.98 -29.63
C VAL A 211 8.45 -12.71 -30.96
N GLN A 212 9.33 -13.65 -31.30
CA GLN A 212 9.19 -14.48 -32.52
C GLN A 212 7.91 -15.32 -32.48
N LYS A 213 7.57 -15.92 -31.34
CA LYS A 213 6.30 -16.65 -31.17
C LYS A 213 5.10 -15.74 -31.33
N ASN A 214 5.13 -14.53 -30.77
CA ASN A 214 4.05 -13.57 -30.91
C ASN A 214 3.87 -13.13 -32.37
N ASN A 215 4.96 -12.84 -33.08
CA ASN A 215 4.92 -12.51 -34.51
C ASN A 215 4.34 -13.67 -35.34
N ASN A 216 4.72 -14.91 -35.03
CA ASN A 216 4.17 -16.10 -35.67
C ASN A 216 2.66 -16.26 -35.40
N LEU A 217 2.23 -16.08 -34.15
CA LEU A 217 0.81 -16.14 -33.78
C LEU A 217 0.01 -15.03 -34.44
N THR A 218 0.55 -13.81 -34.50
CA THR A 218 -0.06 -12.67 -35.20
C THR A 218 -0.20 -12.97 -36.70
N THR A 219 0.81 -13.58 -37.31
CA THR A 219 0.76 -13.98 -38.72
C THR A 219 -0.31 -15.06 -38.96
N GLN A 220 -0.40 -16.06 -38.07
CA GLN A 220 -1.44 -17.10 -38.15
C GLN A 220 -2.84 -16.52 -37.93
N TYR A 221 -3.00 -15.58 -37.00
CA TYR A 221 -4.25 -14.89 -36.76
C TYR A 221 -4.71 -14.12 -38.00
N ASN A 222 -3.80 -13.36 -38.63
CA ASN A 222 -4.10 -12.61 -39.85
C ASN A 222 -4.50 -13.55 -40.99
N PHE A 223 -3.81 -14.68 -41.15
CA PHE A 223 -4.14 -15.68 -42.16
C PHE A 223 -5.54 -16.28 -41.91
N LEU A 224 -5.84 -16.66 -40.66
CA LEU A 224 -7.13 -17.21 -40.29
C LEU A 224 -8.27 -16.20 -40.46
N GLN A 225 -8.00 -14.92 -40.16
CA GLN A 225 -8.95 -13.83 -40.39
C GLN A 225 -9.25 -13.65 -41.88
N GLN A 226 -8.22 -13.72 -42.73
CA GLN A 226 -8.38 -13.64 -44.18
C GLN A 226 -9.17 -14.84 -44.72
N GLU A 227 -8.88 -16.06 -44.26
CA GLU A 227 -9.62 -17.28 -44.63
C GLU A 227 -11.09 -17.19 -44.19
N HIS A 228 -11.34 -16.69 -42.98
CA HIS A 228 -12.70 -16.47 -42.50
C HIS A 228 -13.47 -15.45 -43.36
N GLN A 229 -12.82 -14.33 -43.72
CA GLN A 229 -13.42 -13.33 -44.60
C GLN A 229 -13.69 -13.89 -46.00
N GLN A 230 -12.79 -14.70 -46.55
CA GLN A 230 -12.97 -15.37 -47.83
C GLN A 230 -14.17 -16.35 -47.77
N GLY A 231 -14.26 -17.17 -46.73
CA GLY A 231 -15.41 -18.07 -46.52
C GLY A 231 -16.74 -17.31 -46.37
N LEU A 232 -16.74 -16.14 -45.74
CA LEU A 232 -17.91 -15.25 -45.67
C LEU A 232 -18.30 -14.69 -47.04
N GLN A 233 -17.33 -14.35 -47.89
CA GLN A 233 -17.59 -13.90 -49.27
C GLN A 233 -18.13 -15.04 -50.13
N GLU A 234 -17.57 -16.24 -50.02
CA GLU A 234 -18.05 -17.44 -50.71
C GLU A 234 -19.48 -17.80 -50.28
N THR A 235 -19.78 -17.77 -48.98
CA THR A 235 -21.16 -18.02 -48.51
C THR A 235 -22.14 -16.92 -48.94
N ARG A 236 -21.71 -15.65 -49.01
CA ARG A 236 -22.53 -14.55 -49.57
C ARG A 236 -22.80 -14.76 -51.06
N THR A 237 -21.78 -15.08 -51.85
CA THR A 237 -21.94 -15.35 -53.29
C THR A 237 -22.78 -16.60 -53.54
N LEU A 238 -22.65 -17.66 -52.73
CA LEU A 238 -23.48 -18.85 -52.80
C LEU A 238 -24.96 -18.53 -52.48
N LYS A 239 -25.21 -17.75 -51.43
CA LYS A 239 -26.56 -17.27 -51.06
C LYS A 239 -27.18 -16.40 -52.16
N GLN A 240 -26.38 -15.56 -52.82
CA GLN A 240 -26.83 -14.75 -53.94
C GLN A 240 -27.20 -15.62 -55.15
N ARG A 241 -26.36 -16.61 -55.51
CA ARG A 241 -26.66 -17.59 -56.56
C ARG A 241 -27.90 -18.45 -56.26
N LEU A 242 -28.14 -18.79 -55.00
CA LEU A 242 -29.36 -19.50 -54.55
C LEU A 242 -30.61 -18.62 -54.61
N LYS A 243 -30.46 -17.29 -54.48
CA LYS A 243 -31.56 -16.31 -54.53
C LYS A 243 -31.94 -15.90 -55.96
N GLU A 244 -31.02 -16.03 -56.92
CA GLU A 244 -31.22 -15.67 -58.34
C GLU A 244 -31.80 -16.80 -59.22
N ARG A 245 -32.20 -17.95 -58.67
CA ARG A 245 -32.81 -19.03 -59.46
C ARG A 245 -34.32 -18.77 -59.68
N PRO A 246 -34.80 -18.49 -60.90
CA PRO A 246 -36.24 -18.37 -61.16
C PRO A 246 -36.86 -19.77 -61.29
N GLN A 247 -38.09 -19.90 -60.83
CA GLN A 247 -38.95 -21.04 -61.13
C GLN A 247 -39.44 -20.94 -62.59
N SER A 248 -39.24 -22.00 -63.37
CA SER A 248 -40.03 -22.26 -64.58
C SER A 248 -40.14 -23.77 -64.83
N GLU A 249 -41.38 -24.22 -65.00
CA GLU A 249 -41.79 -25.59 -65.31
C GLU A 249 -41.48 -26.02 -66.77
N GLY A 250 -41.41 -27.34 -67.01
CA GLY A 250 -41.56 -27.98 -68.32
C GLY A 250 -40.52 -29.07 -68.65
N GLY A 251 -40.90 -30.36 -68.65
CA GLY A 251 -40.08 -31.49 -69.15
C GLY A 251 -40.09 -31.62 -70.69
N PRO A 252 -39.66 -32.76 -71.33
CA PRO A 252 -39.16 -34.04 -70.82
C PRO A 252 -37.90 -34.62 -71.57
N VAL A 253 -37.49 -35.85 -71.20
CA VAL A 253 -36.85 -36.91 -72.04
C VAL A 253 -35.32 -37.21 -71.91
N THR A 254 -35.07 -38.50 -71.60
CA THR A 254 -33.94 -39.43 -71.84
C THR A 254 -32.63 -39.38 -71.05
N THR A 255 -32.45 -40.44 -70.24
CA THR A 255 -31.20 -41.09 -69.83
C THR A 255 -30.42 -41.70 -71.02
N PRO A 256 -29.12 -42.05 -70.89
CA PRO A 256 -28.81 -43.43 -70.46
C PRO A 256 -27.65 -43.57 -69.46
N LYS A 257 -27.52 -44.81 -69.00
CA LYS A 257 -26.80 -45.32 -67.82
C LYS A 257 -25.33 -45.66 -68.07
N HIS A 258 -24.49 -45.42 -67.05
CA HIS A 258 -23.45 -46.31 -66.50
C HIS A 258 -22.86 -45.55 -65.29
N GLY A 259 -22.52 -46.07 -64.11
CA GLY A 259 -22.37 -47.42 -63.59
C GLY A 259 -21.33 -47.31 -62.46
N VAL A 260 -21.81 -47.22 -61.20
CA VAL A 260 -21.19 -47.71 -59.95
C VAL A 260 -19.85 -47.10 -59.45
N MET A 261 -19.94 -46.52 -58.24
CA MET A 261 -18.92 -46.40 -57.17
C MET A 261 -17.57 -45.73 -57.48
N SER A 262 -17.29 -44.58 -56.86
CA SER A 262 -16.46 -44.51 -55.64
C SER A 262 -16.26 -43.06 -55.21
N SER A 263 -16.27 -42.90 -53.89
CA SER A 263 -15.82 -41.78 -53.05
C SER A 263 -14.94 -40.70 -53.68
N LEU A 264 -15.25 -39.45 -53.31
CA LEU A 264 -14.37 -38.29 -53.16
C LEU A 264 -12.88 -38.68 -53.17
N ARG A 265 -12.26 -38.52 -54.34
CA ARG A 265 -10.82 -38.66 -54.54
C ARG A 265 -10.29 -37.25 -54.81
N ASP A 266 -9.54 -36.77 -53.83
CA ASP A 266 -8.73 -35.56 -53.83
C ASP A 266 -7.76 -35.58 -55.02
N GLY A 267 -7.80 -34.52 -55.81
CA GLY A 267 -7.23 -34.46 -57.16
C GLY A 267 -5.87 -33.77 -57.17
N PHE A 268 -4.82 -34.49 -56.78
CA PHE A 268 -3.44 -34.09 -57.06
C PHE A 268 -2.55 -35.32 -57.26
N GLU A 269 -2.53 -35.84 -58.48
CA GLU A 269 -1.31 -36.36 -59.11
C GLU A 269 -1.45 -36.12 -60.63
N ASP A 270 -0.68 -35.16 -61.15
CA ASP A 270 -0.05 -35.36 -62.45
C ASP A 270 1.34 -34.68 -62.45
N ASP A 271 2.28 -35.44 -62.99
CA ASP A 271 3.70 -35.21 -63.07
C ASP A 271 4.07 -34.08 -64.05
N ASP A 272 5.33 -33.66 -63.95
CA ASP A 272 6.17 -33.06 -65.00
C ASP A 272 5.94 -31.60 -65.45
N VAL A 273 6.71 -30.66 -64.85
CA VAL A 273 7.60 -29.77 -65.63
C VAL A 273 8.92 -29.53 -64.88
N MET A 274 10.00 -29.90 -65.57
CA MET A 274 11.42 -29.74 -65.24
C MET A 274 11.86 -28.29 -64.96
N VAL A 275 12.98 -28.10 -64.21
CA VAL A 275 14.24 -27.47 -64.69
C VAL A 275 15.22 -27.20 -63.52
N VAL A 276 16.26 -28.04 -63.45
CA VAL A 276 17.71 -27.74 -63.29
C VAL A 276 18.31 -27.25 -61.95
N SER A 277 19.23 -28.10 -61.46
CA SER A 277 20.24 -28.01 -60.36
C SER A 277 21.44 -27.07 -60.69
N PRO A 278 22.48 -26.78 -59.83
CA PRO A 278 23.23 -27.78 -59.05
C PRO A 278 24.00 -27.38 -57.74
N SER A 279 24.51 -28.44 -57.08
CA SER A 279 25.85 -28.57 -56.44
C SER A 279 26.05 -28.46 -54.90
N LYS A 280 25.97 -29.63 -54.25
CA LYS A 280 26.99 -30.32 -53.40
C LYS A 280 28.04 -29.52 -52.62
N SER A 281 28.21 -29.87 -51.32
CA SER A 281 29.48 -30.42 -50.79
C SER A 281 29.34 -30.97 -49.34
N ASN A 282 29.58 -32.29 -49.20
CA ASN A 282 30.30 -33.04 -48.14
C ASN A 282 30.03 -32.77 -46.63
N ARG A 283 30.05 -33.74 -45.70
CA ARG A 283 30.35 -35.19 -45.62
C ARG A 283 29.87 -35.65 -44.22
N ARG A 284 29.11 -36.75 -44.10
CA ARG A 284 29.51 -38.07 -43.56
C ARG A 284 30.01 -38.03 -42.09
N SER A 285 29.40 -38.71 -41.11
CA SER A 285 29.28 -40.18 -41.01
C SER A 285 28.11 -40.67 -40.12
N LYS A 286 27.45 -41.74 -40.59
CA LYS A 286 26.64 -42.73 -39.83
C LYS A 286 27.56 -43.94 -39.48
N PRO A 287 27.14 -45.03 -38.79
CA PRO A 287 26.09 -45.33 -37.77
C PRO A 287 26.78 -46.07 -36.56
N PRO A 288 26.20 -46.95 -35.67
CA PRO A 288 24.88 -47.58 -35.65
C PRO A 288 24.16 -47.77 -34.29
N THR A 289 22.82 -47.86 -34.37
CA THR A 289 21.92 -48.56 -33.43
C THR A 289 22.23 -50.06 -33.38
N PRO A 290 22.03 -50.77 -32.25
CA PRO A 290 20.76 -51.51 -32.03
C PRO A 290 20.46 -51.64 -30.50
N SER A 291 19.40 -52.20 -29.92
CA SER A 291 18.18 -52.92 -30.28
C SER A 291 17.44 -53.15 -28.95
N GLU A 292 16.11 -53.29 -29.02
CA GLU A 292 15.28 -54.18 -28.19
C GLU A 292 15.58 -54.38 -26.69
N ARG A 293 14.58 -54.11 -25.83
CA ARG A 293 14.06 -55.15 -24.92
C ARG A 293 12.71 -54.79 -24.29
N LYS A 294 11.95 -55.88 -24.09
CA LYS A 294 10.58 -56.03 -23.63
C LYS A 294 10.40 -55.84 -22.10
N ARG A 295 9.19 -55.37 -21.72
CA ARG A 295 8.45 -55.50 -20.43
C ARG A 295 9.00 -54.64 -19.27
N LYS A 296 8.22 -54.03 -18.38
CA LYS A 296 6.91 -54.40 -17.79
C LYS A 296 6.03 -53.16 -17.52
N ALA A 297 4.72 -53.40 -17.46
CA ALA A 297 3.74 -52.52 -16.84
C ALA A 297 3.80 -52.63 -15.31
N ASP A 298 3.63 -51.51 -14.61
CA ASP A 298 2.89 -51.41 -13.34
C ASP A 298 2.58 -49.94 -13.04
N GLY A 299 1.38 -49.66 -12.52
CA GLY A 299 1.10 -48.42 -11.79
C GLY A 299 0.00 -47.49 -12.35
N THR A 300 -1.25 -47.89 -12.12
CA THR A 300 -2.39 -47.02 -11.72
C THR A 300 -2.71 -45.75 -12.53
N SER A 301 -3.75 -45.85 -13.36
CA SER A 301 -4.65 -44.72 -13.65
C SER A 301 -6.04 -45.00 -13.04
N PRO A 302 -6.76 -44.00 -12.51
CA PRO A 302 -8.20 -44.08 -12.40
C PRO A 302 -8.84 -43.03 -13.30
N ILE A 303 -8.92 -43.32 -14.60
CA ILE A 303 -9.92 -42.70 -15.48
C ILE A 303 -10.71 -43.86 -16.11
N LYS A 304 -12.00 -43.95 -15.76
CA LYS A 304 -12.95 -44.92 -16.36
C LYS A 304 -13.12 -44.62 -17.85
N PRO A 305 -12.90 -45.58 -18.77
CA PRO A 305 -13.29 -45.44 -20.17
C PRO A 305 -14.75 -45.87 -20.38
N LEU A 306 -15.44 -45.13 -21.25
CA LEU A 306 -16.80 -45.39 -21.72
C LEU A 306 -16.94 -46.77 -22.39
N VAL A 307 -18.00 -47.49 -22.03
CA VAL A 307 -18.39 -48.76 -22.65
C VAL A 307 -19.18 -48.47 -23.94
N LEU A 308 -18.56 -48.74 -25.09
CA LEU A 308 -19.25 -48.90 -26.37
C LEU A 308 -19.74 -50.34 -26.49
N ARG A 309 -21.04 -50.50 -26.71
CA ARG A 309 -21.74 -51.78 -26.85
C ARG A 309 -21.31 -52.51 -28.14
N PRO A 310 -20.89 -53.78 -28.10
CA PRO A 310 -20.67 -54.59 -29.30
C PRO A 310 -21.96 -55.30 -29.75
N THR A 311 -22.18 -55.28 -31.05
CA THR A 311 -23.10 -56.12 -31.82
C THR A 311 -22.74 -57.60 -31.71
N ALA A 312 -23.71 -58.45 -31.35
CA ALA A 312 -23.61 -59.91 -31.45
C ALA A 312 -24.22 -60.41 -32.78
N PRO A 313 -23.65 -61.47 -33.40
CA PRO A 313 -24.19 -62.09 -34.60
C PRO A 313 -25.26 -63.15 -34.30
N SER A 314 -26.03 -63.41 -35.35
CA SER A 314 -27.25 -64.19 -35.51
C SER A 314 -27.19 -65.69 -35.23
N THR A 315 -28.28 -66.23 -34.69
CA THR A 315 -28.79 -67.57 -35.02
C THR A 315 -30.32 -67.52 -35.14
N LEU A 316 -30.84 -68.03 -36.26
CA LEU A 316 -32.25 -68.13 -36.63
C LEU A 316 -32.86 -69.42 -36.08
N GLU A 317 -34.10 -69.37 -35.56
CA GLU A 317 -35.26 -70.17 -36.02
C GLU A 317 -36.60 -69.80 -35.30
N LYS A 318 -37.53 -69.23 -36.12
CA LYS A 318 -39.03 -69.12 -36.19
C LYS A 318 -40.00 -69.57 -35.05
N PRO A 319 -41.31 -69.20 -35.11
CA PRO A 319 -41.98 -68.02 -35.72
C PRO A 319 -43.10 -67.35 -34.88
N ALA A 320 -43.37 -66.07 -35.22
CA ALA A 320 -44.65 -65.33 -35.27
C ALA A 320 -45.65 -65.34 -34.08
N GLN A 321 -45.90 -64.15 -33.51
CA GLN A 321 -47.23 -63.49 -33.58
C GLN A 321 -47.17 -62.01 -33.17
N GLU A 322 -48.01 -61.22 -33.82
CA GLU A 322 -48.00 -59.76 -33.99
C GLU A 322 -48.68 -58.99 -32.84
N ALA A 323 -48.19 -57.79 -32.52
CA ALA A 323 -48.98 -56.65 -32.02
C ALA A 323 -48.15 -55.35 -32.04
N PRO A 324 -48.79 -54.17 -32.19
CA PRO A 324 -48.26 -53.07 -33.00
C PRO A 324 -47.25 -52.17 -32.29
N GLN A 325 -46.23 -51.76 -33.05
CA GLN A 325 -45.32 -50.67 -32.70
C GLN A 325 -46.08 -49.35 -32.67
N MET A 326 -46.35 -48.86 -31.46
CA MET A 326 -46.65 -47.45 -31.27
C MET A 326 -45.32 -46.71 -31.35
N GLU A 327 -45.15 -45.95 -32.43
CA GLU A 327 -44.05 -45.03 -32.65
C GLU A 327 -43.93 -44.12 -31.43
N ARG A 328 -43.04 -44.46 -30.48
CA ARG A 328 -42.58 -43.50 -29.49
C ARG A 328 -41.78 -42.48 -30.28
N VAL A 329 -42.42 -41.36 -30.58
CA VAL A 329 -41.74 -40.11 -30.88
C VAL A 329 -40.82 -39.86 -29.69
N ILE A 330 -39.56 -40.27 -29.82
CA ILE A 330 -38.49 -39.84 -28.93
C ILE A 330 -38.36 -38.36 -29.20
N GLN A 331 -39.04 -37.53 -28.40
CA GLN A 331 -38.71 -36.12 -28.32
C GLN A 331 -37.25 -36.05 -27.89
N ILE A 332 -36.36 -35.78 -28.84
CA ILE A 332 -34.99 -35.40 -28.55
C ILE A 332 -35.09 -34.02 -27.90
N VAL A 333 -35.31 -33.99 -26.58
CA VAL A 333 -35.07 -32.80 -25.77
C VAL A 333 -33.57 -32.56 -25.87
N ARG A 334 -33.18 -31.64 -26.76
CA ARG A 334 -31.84 -31.05 -26.71
C ARG A 334 -31.70 -30.48 -25.30
N LYS A 335 -30.93 -31.17 -24.44
CA LYS A 335 -30.56 -30.63 -23.12
C LYS A 335 -29.69 -29.42 -23.39
N ASP A 336 -30.30 -28.24 -23.33
CA ASP A 336 -29.53 -27.01 -23.31
C ASP A 336 -28.73 -26.98 -22.01
N LYS A 337 -27.41 -27.11 -22.13
CA LYS A 337 -26.49 -27.12 -20.98
C LYS A 337 -26.59 -25.83 -20.16
N ARG A 338 -26.93 -24.71 -20.81
CA ARG A 338 -27.09 -23.41 -20.14
C ARG A 338 -28.36 -23.40 -19.29
N ALA A 339 -29.48 -23.88 -19.85
CA ALA A 339 -30.72 -24.00 -19.10
C ALA A 339 -30.59 -24.95 -17.90
N GLU A 340 -29.85 -26.07 -18.05
CA GLU A 340 -29.57 -26.98 -16.92
C GLU A 340 -28.69 -26.33 -15.85
N LYS A 341 -27.69 -25.52 -16.23
CA LYS A 341 -26.88 -24.74 -15.29
C LYS A 341 -27.74 -23.73 -14.53
N ASN A 342 -28.55 -22.93 -15.24
CA ASN A 342 -29.42 -21.92 -14.64
C ASN A 342 -30.45 -22.54 -13.69
N LEU A 343 -31.02 -23.70 -14.04
CA LEU A 343 -31.97 -24.41 -13.19
C LEU A 343 -31.29 -24.91 -11.90
N ARG A 344 -30.10 -25.50 -12.00
CA ARG A 344 -29.33 -25.91 -10.81
C ARG A 344 -28.93 -24.73 -9.94
N PHE A 345 -28.58 -23.60 -10.55
CA PHE A 345 -28.30 -22.36 -9.83
C PHE A 345 -29.55 -21.90 -9.07
N LEU A 346 -30.69 -21.79 -9.74
CA LEU A 346 -31.95 -21.42 -9.09
C LEU A 346 -32.33 -22.38 -7.95
N GLN A 347 -32.17 -23.69 -8.14
CA GLN A 347 -32.40 -24.69 -7.09
C GLN A 347 -31.48 -24.44 -5.88
N SER A 348 -30.19 -24.19 -6.13
CA SER A 348 -29.23 -23.88 -5.06
C SER A 348 -29.63 -22.64 -4.25
N ILE A 349 -30.19 -21.62 -4.92
CA ILE A 349 -30.64 -20.39 -4.25
C ILE A 349 -31.96 -20.60 -3.51
N LEU A 350 -32.89 -21.38 -4.04
CA LEU A 350 -34.15 -21.69 -3.36
C LEU A 350 -33.93 -22.61 -2.14
N ASP A 351 -32.97 -23.52 -2.23
CA ASP A 351 -32.54 -24.40 -1.13
C ASP A 351 -31.62 -23.70 -0.12
N TYR A 352 -31.16 -22.49 -0.42
CA TYR A 352 -30.31 -21.70 0.47
C TYR A 352 -31.01 -21.45 1.80
N ARG A 353 -30.25 -21.58 2.89
CA ARG A 353 -30.70 -21.30 4.25
C ARG A 353 -29.88 -20.17 4.81
N ALA A 354 -30.53 -19.03 5.01
CA ALA A 354 -29.91 -17.85 5.58
C ALA A 354 -29.40 -18.12 7.01
N LYS A 355 -28.30 -17.49 7.39
CA LYS A 355 -27.68 -17.64 8.70
C LYS A 355 -28.67 -17.22 9.79
N GLY A 356 -28.96 -18.14 10.70
CA GLY A 356 -29.94 -17.93 11.78
C GLY A 356 -31.37 -18.37 11.43
N HIS A 357 -31.66 -18.67 10.17
CA HIS A 357 -32.94 -19.26 9.75
C HIS A 357 -32.78 -20.77 9.54
N LYS A 358 -33.69 -21.57 10.13
CA LYS A 358 -33.72 -23.03 9.91
C LYS A 358 -34.42 -23.40 8.60
N GLU A 359 -35.29 -22.49 8.14
CA GLU A 359 -36.16 -22.64 6.98
C GLU A 359 -35.43 -22.23 5.68
N PRO A 360 -35.81 -22.81 4.52
CA PRO A 360 -35.31 -22.37 3.22
C PRO A 360 -35.70 -20.92 2.94
N LEU A 361 -34.94 -20.28 2.04
CA LEU A 361 -35.11 -18.88 1.67
C LEU A 361 -36.55 -18.54 1.28
N LEU A 362 -37.21 -19.40 0.50
CA LEU A 362 -38.57 -19.15 0.02
C LEU A 362 -39.58 -19.05 1.17
N GLU A 363 -39.46 -19.90 2.20
CA GLU A 363 -40.31 -19.87 3.39
C GLU A 363 -40.06 -18.61 4.23
N SER A 364 -38.81 -18.21 4.36
CA SER A 364 -38.44 -16.96 5.05
C SER A 364 -39.03 -15.73 4.33
N LEU A 365 -39.06 -15.73 2.99
CA LEU A 365 -39.62 -14.63 2.19
C LEU A 365 -41.16 -14.54 2.23
N VAL A 366 -41.87 -15.57 2.70
CA VAL A 366 -43.34 -15.51 2.86
C VAL A 366 -43.73 -14.54 3.97
N GLN A 367 -42.87 -14.36 4.98
CA GLN A 367 -43.14 -13.53 6.15
C GLN A 367 -43.08 -12.02 5.86
N PHE A 368 -42.51 -11.64 4.72
CA PHE A 368 -42.31 -10.24 4.35
C PHE A 368 -43.28 -9.81 3.25
N SER A 369 -43.96 -8.68 3.49
CA SER A 369 -44.79 -7.97 2.51
C SER A 369 -44.54 -6.48 2.63
N LEU A 370 -44.44 -5.78 1.50
CA LEU A 370 -44.28 -4.32 1.50
C LEU A 370 -45.54 -3.68 2.11
N PRO A 371 -45.42 -2.64 2.95
CA PRO A 371 -46.59 -1.87 3.43
C PRO A 371 -47.52 -1.38 2.30
N SER A 372 -46.96 -1.09 1.13
CA SER A 372 -47.71 -0.65 -0.05
C SER A 372 -48.45 -1.76 -0.82
N SER A 373 -48.12 -3.04 -0.60
CA SER A 373 -48.59 -4.15 -1.44
C SER A 373 -48.92 -5.40 -0.63
N PRO A 374 -50.08 -6.05 -0.89
CA PRO A 374 -50.43 -7.30 -0.21
C PRO A 374 -49.62 -8.51 -0.71
N LYS A 375 -48.80 -8.37 -1.76
CA LYS A 375 -47.97 -9.47 -2.28
C LYS A 375 -46.77 -9.73 -1.36
N THR A 376 -46.56 -11.00 -1.02
CA THR A 376 -45.36 -11.44 -0.29
C THR A 376 -44.11 -11.39 -1.18
N PHE A 377 -42.93 -11.30 -0.56
CA PHE A 377 -41.67 -11.29 -1.32
C PHE A 377 -41.46 -12.61 -2.06
N SER A 378 -41.90 -13.73 -1.48
CA SER A 378 -41.88 -15.05 -2.14
C SER A 378 -42.70 -15.07 -3.43
N THR A 379 -43.88 -14.44 -3.44
CA THR A 379 -44.73 -14.35 -4.64
C THR A 379 -44.05 -13.50 -5.71
N ILE A 380 -43.45 -12.37 -5.32
CA ILE A 380 -42.73 -11.48 -6.24
C ILE A 380 -41.52 -12.19 -6.86
N LEU A 381 -40.78 -12.96 -6.07
CA LEU A 381 -39.63 -13.75 -6.54
C LEU A 381 -40.06 -14.82 -7.56
N LEU A 382 -41.13 -15.57 -7.27
CA LEU A 382 -41.64 -16.60 -8.19
C LEU A 382 -42.20 -16.00 -9.48
N GLU A 383 -42.92 -14.87 -9.39
CA GLU A 383 -43.37 -14.13 -10.57
C GLU A 383 -42.17 -13.59 -11.37
N GLY A 384 -41.16 -13.02 -10.72
CA GLY A 384 -39.97 -12.47 -11.38
C GLY A 384 -39.13 -13.54 -12.07
N THR A 385 -38.87 -14.66 -11.38
CA THR A 385 -38.09 -15.80 -11.91
C THR A 385 -38.71 -16.42 -13.16
N ALA A 386 -40.04 -16.39 -13.30
CA ALA A 386 -40.74 -16.87 -14.48
C ALA A 386 -40.49 -16.03 -15.75
N HIS A 387 -40.07 -14.76 -15.60
CA HIS A 387 -39.84 -13.84 -16.71
C HIS A 387 -38.34 -13.64 -17.05
N LEU A 388 -37.44 -14.36 -16.37
CA LEU A 388 -36.00 -14.19 -16.55
C LEU A 388 -35.50 -14.69 -17.91
N LYS A 389 -34.58 -13.92 -18.50
CA LYS A 389 -33.92 -14.30 -19.75
C LYS A 389 -32.82 -15.32 -19.46
N GLN A 390 -32.63 -16.27 -20.37
CA GLN A 390 -31.64 -17.35 -20.19
C GLN A 390 -30.19 -16.86 -20.25
N ASP A 391 -29.95 -15.72 -20.93
CA ASP A 391 -28.60 -15.22 -21.19
C ASP A 391 -27.97 -14.48 -20.01
N HIS A 392 -28.78 -13.79 -19.19
CA HIS A 392 -28.32 -12.98 -18.06
C HIS A 392 -28.96 -13.41 -16.73
N PHE A 393 -29.17 -14.71 -16.56
CA PHE A 393 -30.02 -15.25 -15.49
C PHE A 393 -29.57 -14.86 -14.07
N CYS A 394 -28.26 -14.97 -13.77
CA CYS A 394 -27.74 -14.67 -12.43
C CYS A 394 -27.87 -13.18 -12.09
N GLY A 395 -27.47 -12.29 -13.00
CA GLY A 395 -27.61 -10.85 -12.80
C GLY A 395 -29.07 -10.40 -12.72
N ASP A 396 -29.94 -10.92 -13.59
CA ASP A 396 -31.37 -10.59 -13.55
C ASP A 396 -32.04 -11.10 -12.26
N LEU A 397 -31.62 -12.26 -11.74
CA LEU A 397 -32.09 -12.77 -10.45
C LEU A 397 -31.63 -11.89 -9.29
N SER A 398 -30.36 -11.49 -9.27
CA SER A 398 -29.82 -10.54 -8.29
C SER A 398 -30.57 -9.22 -8.33
N GLN A 399 -30.92 -8.73 -9.52
CA GLN A 399 -31.68 -7.50 -9.70
C GLN A 399 -33.06 -7.56 -9.04
N ILE A 400 -33.75 -8.71 -9.04
CA ILE A 400 -35.04 -8.87 -8.33
C ILE A 400 -34.87 -8.60 -6.83
N PHE A 401 -33.82 -9.13 -6.20
CA PHE A 401 -33.55 -8.92 -4.77
C PHE A 401 -33.12 -7.48 -4.48
N ILE A 402 -32.30 -6.88 -5.35
CA ILE A 402 -31.89 -5.48 -5.27
C ILE A 402 -33.11 -4.54 -5.38
N ASP A 403 -34.06 -4.85 -6.26
CA ASP A 403 -35.30 -4.06 -6.42
C ASP A 403 -36.21 -4.18 -5.19
N LEU A 404 -36.35 -5.38 -4.61
CA LEU A 404 -37.08 -5.59 -3.36
C LEU A 404 -36.44 -4.81 -2.21
N TRP A 405 -35.11 -4.83 -2.13
CA TRP A 405 -34.36 -4.07 -1.13
C TRP A 405 -34.54 -2.56 -1.32
N SER A 406 -34.40 -2.06 -2.54
CA SER A 406 -34.62 -0.65 -2.88
C SER A 406 -36.02 -0.18 -2.50
N LYS A 407 -37.05 -0.98 -2.77
CA LYS A 407 -38.44 -0.68 -2.36
C LYS A 407 -38.60 -0.69 -0.84
N SER A 408 -37.97 -1.64 -0.15
CA SER A 408 -38.02 -1.74 1.32
C SER A 408 -37.41 -0.49 1.98
N ILE A 409 -36.28 0.00 1.47
CA ILE A 409 -35.65 1.25 1.93
C ILE A 409 -36.56 2.46 1.68
N LYS A 410 -37.14 2.57 0.48
CA LYS A 410 -38.05 3.68 0.11
C LYS A 410 -39.30 3.73 1.00
N GLU A 411 -39.84 2.59 1.40
CA GLU A 411 -41.00 2.47 2.29
C GLU A 411 -40.64 2.48 3.78
N GLN A 412 -39.35 2.66 4.13
CA GLN A 412 -38.85 2.59 5.52
C GLN A 412 -39.19 1.27 6.22
N TYR A 413 -39.31 0.18 5.45
CA TYR A 413 -39.56 -1.16 5.96
C TYR A 413 -38.22 -1.90 6.10
N TYR A 414 -37.62 -1.85 7.29
CA TYR A 414 -36.23 -2.27 7.49
C TYR A 414 -36.04 -3.74 7.88
N GLN A 415 -37.09 -4.40 8.38
CA GLN A 415 -37.06 -5.82 8.80
C GLN A 415 -36.43 -6.80 7.79
N PRO A 416 -36.74 -6.76 6.48
CA PRO A 416 -36.19 -7.74 5.53
C PRO A 416 -34.73 -7.45 5.12
N ILE A 417 -34.16 -6.28 5.46
CA ILE A 417 -32.88 -5.83 4.89
C ILE A 417 -31.74 -6.78 5.22
N SER A 418 -31.64 -7.26 6.47
CA SER A 418 -30.56 -8.18 6.85
C SER A 418 -30.58 -9.45 6.01
N LEU A 419 -31.77 -9.99 5.70
CA LEU A 419 -31.93 -11.17 4.85
C LEU A 419 -31.59 -10.85 3.38
N LEU A 420 -32.06 -9.72 2.86
CA LEU A 420 -31.81 -9.31 1.48
C LEU A 420 -30.32 -9.07 1.21
N VAL A 421 -29.60 -8.42 2.13
CA VAL A 421 -28.14 -8.21 2.03
C VAL A 421 -27.42 -9.56 1.98
N GLU A 422 -27.78 -10.48 2.87
CA GLU A 422 -27.16 -11.81 2.91
C GLU A 422 -27.39 -12.60 1.61
N VAL A 423 -28.61 -12.57 1.08
CA VAL A 423 -28.96 -13.26 -0.17
C VAL A 423 -28.24 -12.65 -1.38
N VAL A 424 -28.19 -11.32 -1.47
CA VAL A 424 -27.46 -10.63 -2.55
C VAL A 424 -25.96 -10.96 -2.47
N ASN A 425 -25.38 -10.96 -1.27
CA ASN A 425 -23.98 -11.36 -1.09
C ASN A 425 -23.76 -12.82 -1.52
N HIS A 426 -24.65 -13.73 -1.12
CA HIS A 426 -24.57 -15.14 -1.53
C HIS A 426 -24.69 -15.33 -3.05
N LEU A 427 -25.56 -14.57 -3.71
CA LEU A 427 -25.73 -14.61 -5.17
C LEU A 427 -24.47 -14.17 -5.90
N ILE A 428 -23.84 -13.08 -5.43
CA ILE A 428 -22.59 -12.56 -6.00
C ILE A 428 -21.43 -13.54 -5.75
N ASP A 429 -21.34 -14.14 -4.56
CA ASP A 429 -20.34 -15.16 -4.25
C ASP A 429 -20.50 -16.42 -5.11
N ALA A 430 -21.73 -16.78 -5.46
CA ALA A 430 -22.02 -17.96 -6.26
C ALA A 430 -21.70 -17.77 -7.75
N ASP A 431 -21.82 -16.55 -8.28
CA ASP A 431 -21.42 -16.20 -9.64
C ASP A 431 -20.91 -14.75 -9.72
N MET A 432 -19.59 -14.57 -9.57
CA MET A 432 -18.93 -13.26 -9.65
C MET A 432 -19.14 -12.58 -11.02
N THR A 433 -19.41 -13.35 -12.09
CA THR A 433 -19.68 -12.79 -13.42
C THR A 433 -21.05 -12.13 -13.53
N ALA A 434 -21.89 -12.27 -12.50
CA ALA A 434 -23.17 -11.57 -12.41
C ALA A 434 -23.01 -10.07 -12.10
N VAL A 435 -21.85 -9.62 -11.62
CA VAL A 435 -21.57 -8.21 -11.35
C VAL A 435 -21.24 -7.50 -12.66
N ASP A 436 -22.27 -6.96 -13.31
CA ASP A 436 -22.16 -6.16 -14.52
C ASP A 436 -22.39 -4.67 -14.23
N ALA A 437 -22.34 -3.84 -15.27
CA ALA A 437 -22.62 -2.41 -15.15
C ALA A 437 -24.04 -2.12 -14.60
N GLY A 438 -25.02 -2.99 -14.88
CA GLY A 438 -26.38 -2.87 -14.37
C GLY A 438 -26.45 -3.06 -12.86
N ILE A 439 -25.81 -4.10 -12.34
CA ILE A 439 -25.72 -4.37 -10.90
C ILE A 439 -24.91 -3.28 -10.20
N VAL A 440 -23.77 -2.85 -10.76
CA VAL A 440 -22.97 -1.75 -10.19
C VAL A 440 -23.78 -0.45 -10.09
N THR A 441 -24.55 -0.12 -11.13
CA THR A 441 -25.37 1.12 -11.14
C THR A 441 -26.53 1.11 -10.15
N THR A 442 -27.11 -0.06 -9.86
CA THR A 442 -28.27 -0.16 -8.95
C THR A 442 -27.87 -0.45 -7.51
N LEU A 443 -26.87 -1.31 -7.29
CA LEU A 443 -26.48 -1.78 -5.96
C LEU A 443 -25.57 -0.77 -5.23
N THR A 444 -24.64 -0.11 -5.92
CA THR A 444 -23.70 0.84 -5.28
C THR A 444 -24.42 1.99 -4.56
N PRO A 445 -25.40 2.70 -5.16
CA PRO A 445 -26.16 3.74 -4.44
C PRO A 445 -27.08 3.16 -3.34
N LEU A 446 -27.60 1.95 -3.54
CA LEU A 446 -28.46 1.27 -2.55
C LEU A 446 -27.70 0.92 -1.27
N LEU A 447 -26.47 0.43 -1.40
CA LEU A 447 -25.57 0.15 -0.27
C LEU A 447 -25.28 1.44 0.52
N GLN A 448 -24.90 2.50 -0.17
CA GLN A 448 -24.60 3.81 0.45
C GLN A 448 -25.82 4.36 1.21
N SER A 449 -27.01 4.35 0.58
CA SER A 449 -28.24 4.82 1.22
C SER A 449 -28.66 3.97 2.42
N THR A 450 -28.40 2.66 2.39
CA THR A 450 -28.69 1.77 3.52
C THR A 450 -27.76 2.06 4.70
N VAL A 451 -26.46 2.24 4.45
CA VAL A 451 -25.47 2.59 5.49
C VAL A 451 -25.74 3.99 6.07
N ALA A 452 -26.16 4.95 5.22
CA ALA A 452 -26.45 6.33 5.61
C ALA A 452 -27.51 6.44 6.72
N ILE A 453 -28.48 5.52 6.80
CA ILE A 453 -29.57 5.53 7.80
C ILE A 453 -29.04 5.68 9.23
N ASN A 454 -27.97 4.96 9.57
CA ASN A 454 -27.34 5.03 10.89
C ASN A 454 -26.09 5.92 10.89
N ALA A 455 -25.33 5.95 9.79
CA ALA A 455 -24.12 6.77 9.70
C ALA A 455 -24.41 8.27 9.86
N GLU A 456 -25.47 8.79 9.23
CA GLU A 456 -25.87 10.20 9.36
C GLU A 456 -26.25 10.54 10.80
N LYS A 457 -26.90 9.62 11.51
CA LYS A 457 -27.31 9.82 12.90
C LYS A 457 -26.10 9.92 13.81
N ARG A 458 -25.05 9.14 13.56
CA ARG A 458 -23.78 9.23 14.30
C ARG A 458 -23.07 10.56 14.04
N VAL A 459 -22.95 10.97 12.77
CA VAL A 459 -22.37 12.28 12.44
C VAL A 459 -23.17 13.43 13.04
N LYS A 460 -24.51 13.32 13.09
CA LYS A 460 -25.35 14.35 13.73
C LYS A 460 -25.04 14.57 15.21
N HIS A 461 -24.48 13.57 15.90
CA HIS A 461 -24.06 13.65 17.30
C HIS A 461 -22.55 13.92 17.46
N SER A 462 -21.80 14.03 16.36
CA SER A 462 -20.38 14.39 16.36
C SER A 462 -20.21 15.88 16.74
N PRO A 463 -19.10 16.25 17.44
CA PRO A 463 -18.75 17.63 17.73
C PRO A 463 -18.39 18.43 16.47
N VAL A 464 -18.21 17.76 15.33
CA VAL A 464 -17.99 18.39 14.02
C VAL A 464 -19.29 18.93 13.43
N ASN A 465 -20.45 18.46 13.90
CA ASN A 465 -21.74 18.97 13.43
C ASN A 465 -22.10 20.28 14.12
N HIS A 466 -22.51 21.30 13.36
CA HIS A 466 -22.90 22.62 13.86
C HIS A 466 -23.94 22.59 15.00
N SER A 467 -24.86 21.62 15.00
CA SER A 467 -25.86 21.51 16.08
C SER A 467 -25.30 21.03 17.42
N THR A 468 -24.14 20.37 17.41
CA THR A 468 -23.48 19.75 18.58
C THR A 468 -22.05 20.25 18.75
N PHE A 469 -21.70 21.36 18.09
CA PHE A 469 -20.35 21.90 18.04
C PHE A 469 -19.76 22.05 19.44
N GLY A 470 -18.57 21.47 19.65
CA GLY A 470 -17.84 21.49 20.93
C GLY A 470 -18.44 20.66 22.08
N LYS A 471 -19.57 19.96 21.88
CA LYS A 471 -20.17 19.10 22.92
C LYS A 471 -19.90 17.64 22.63
N PHE A 472 -18.96 17.05 23.37
CA PHE A 472 -18.69 15.62 23.29
C PHE A 472 -19.87 14.80 23.81
N ARG A 473 -20.56 14.09 22.91
CA ARG A 473 -21.66 13.18 23.26
C ARG A 473 -21.54 11.91 22.43
N GLN A 474 -21.69 10.75 23.08
CA GLN A 474 -21.86 9.48 22.37
C GLN A 474 -23.24 9.44 21.70
N THR A 475 -23.36 8.68 20.62
CA THR A 475 -24.64 8.52 19.93
C THR A 475 -25.57 7.63 20.76
N PRO A 476 -26.78 8.09 21.13
CA PRO A 476 -27.72 7.27 21.88
C PRO A 476 -28.24 6.09 21.04
N GLN A 477 -28.28 4.89 21.63
CA GLN A 477 -28.78 3.68 20.96
C GLN A 477 -30.24 3.83 20.49
N SER A 478 -31.06 4.59 21.22
CA SER A 478 -32.47 4.83 20.90
C SER A 478 -32.70 5.54 19.57
N VAL A 479 -31.69 6.27 19.07
CA VAL A 479 -31.78 6.99 17.79
C VAL A 479 -31.41 6.07 16.63
N LEU A 480 -30.62 5.02 16.87
CA LEU A 480 -30.15 4.08 15.85
C LEU A 480 -31.23 3.07 15.47
N ASN A 481 -31.19 2.62 14.22
CA ASN A 481 -32.05 1.54 13.75
C ASN A 481 -31.27 0.21 13.78
N HIS A 482 -31.60 -0.66 14.74
CA HIS A 482 -30.93 -1.94 14.92
C HIS A 482 -31.26 -3.00 13.86
N GLU A 483 -32.32 -2.81 13.08
CA GLU A 483 -32.67 -3.70 11.96
C GLU A 483 -31.70 -3.52 10.78
N VAL A 484 -31.00 -2.38 10.72
CA VAL A 484 -30.04 -2.04 9.66
C VAL A 484 -28.62 -2.07 10.21
N LYS A 485 -27.80 -3.00 9.71
CA LYS A 485 -26.38 -3.11 10.04
C LYS A 485 -25.53 -2.55 8.89
N SER A 486 -24.65 -1.61 9.21
CA SER A 486 -23.77 -0.97 8.23
C SER A 486 -22.68 -1.91 7.71
N THR A 487 -22.06 -2.69 8.60
CA THR A 487 -20.88 -3.52 8.29
C THR A 487 -21.11 -4.50 7.13
N PRO A 488 -22.19 -5.32 7.09
CA PRO A 488 -22.40 -6.24 5.95
C PRO A 488 -22.63 -5.51 4.62
N CYS A 489 -23.18 -4.29 4.64
CA CYS A 489 -23.34 -3.49 3.43
C CYS A 489 -21.98 -2.95 2.94
N LEU A 490 -21.11 -2.55 3.86
CA LEU A 490 -19.75 -2.10 3.52
C LEU A 490 -18.86 -3.25 3.05
N GLU A 491 -18.99 -4.43 3.66
CA GLU A 491 -18.33 -5.66 3.20
C GLU A 491 -18.77 -5.99 1.77
N LEU A 492 -20.07 -5.97 1.48
CA LEU A 492 -20.58 -6.20 0.13
C LEU A 492 -20.09 -5.14 -0.86
N LEU A 493 -20.02 -3.87 -0.45
CA LEU A 493 -19.46 -2.79 -1.27
C LEU A 493 -17.98 -3.04 -1.61
N LEU A 494 -17.20 -3.50 -0.63
CA LEU A 494 -15.79 -3.87 -0.81
C LEU A 494 -15.63 -5.12 -1.69
N THR A 495 -16.46 -6.14 -1.50
CA THR A 495 -16.48 -7.34 -2.34
C THR A 495 -16.76 -6.99 -3.79
N MET A 496 -17.72 -6.09 -4.06
CA MET A 496 -17.97 -5.61 -5.42
C MET A 496 -16.73 -4.93 -6.02
N ALA A 497 -16.06 -4.05 -5.26
CA ALA A 497 -14.85 -3.38 -5.72
C ALA A 497 -13.70 -4.36 -6.03
N TYR A 498 -13.55 -5.43 -5.25
CA TYR A 498 -12.58 -6.48 -5.54
C TYR A 498 -12.96 -7.37 -6.73
N ILE A 499 -14.24 -7.66 -6.96
CA ILE A 499 -14.68 -8.43 -8.13
C ILE A 499 -14.40 -7.67 -9.43
N ILE A 500 -14.60 -6.35 -9.42
CA ILE A 500 -14.44 -5.49 -10.60
C ILE A 500 -13.04 -4.88 -10.71
N SER A 501 -12.08 -5.22 -9.82
CA SER A 501 -10.77 -4.56 -9.77
C SER A 501 -9.97 -4.70 -11.07
N ASP A 502 -10.18 -5.79 -11.80
CA ASP A 502 -9.49 -6.09 -13.06
C ASP A 502 -10.14 -5.41 -14.28
N ASP A 503 -11.38 -4.92 -14.14
CA ASP A 503 -12.12 -4.20 -15.18
C ASP A 503 -12.09 -2.70 -14.89
N HIS A 504 -11.18 -2.00 -15.55
CA HIS A 504 -10.98 -0.56 -15.36
C HIS A 504 -12.27 0.24 -15.63
N ASP A 505 -13.08 -0.14 -16.62
CA ASP A 505 -14.30 0.60 -16.97
C ASP A 505 -15.37 0.43 -15.87
N LEU A 506 -15.56 -0.78 -15.36
CA LEU A 506 -16.47 -1.06 -14.25
C LEU A 506 -16.01 -0.43 -12.94
N LEU A 507 -14.72 -0.49 -12.62
CA LEU A 507 -14.16 0.13 -11.41
C LEU A 507 -14.29 1.66 -11.47
N THR A 508 -14.10 2.27 -12.65
CA THR A 508 -14.32 3.71 -12.86
C THR A 508 -15.79 4.06 -12.69
N LEU A 509 -16.70 3.27 -13.25
CA LEU A 509 -18.15 3.44 -13.07
C LEU A 509 -18.53 3.35 -11.59
N PHE A 510 -17.98 2.38 -10.86
CA PHE A 510 -18.19 2.21 -9.44
C PHE A 510 -17.78 3.47 -8.65
N TRP A 511 -16.56 3.97 -8.84
CA TRP A 511 -16.06 5.15 -8.12
C TRP A 511 -16.72 6.46 -8.53
N ARG A 512 -17.34 6.53 -9.73
CA ARG A 512 -18.24 7.63 -10.13
C ARG A 512 -19.58 7.59 -9.39
N LEU A 513 -20.03 6.43 -8.94
CA LEU A 513 -21.28 6.25 -8.21
C LEU A 513 -21.11 6.35 -6.69
N VAL A 514 -19.89 6.18 -6.18
CA VAL A 514 -19.56 6.40 -4.76
C VAL A 514 -19.56 7.90 -4.48
N ASN A 515 -20.47 8.35 -3.62
CA ASN A 515 -20.60 9.76 -3.27
C ASN A 515 -19.42 10.19 -2.37
N PRO A 516 -18.70 11.29 -2.69
CA PRO A 516 -17.62 11.80 -1.84
C PRO A 516 -18.09 12.16 -0.42
N GLU A 517 -19.31 12.69 -0.25
CA GLU A 517 -19.87 13.00 1.07
C GLU A 517 -20.08 11.74 1.92
N PHE A 518 -20.45 10.63 1.26
CA PHE A 518 -20.57 9.34 1.92
C PHE A 518 -19.22 8.85 2.44
N VAL A 519 -18.16 8.97 1.63
CA VAL A 519 -16.79 8.61 2.04
C VAL A 519 -16.36 9.43 3.25
N LEU A 520 -16.52 10.76 3.21
CA LEU A 520 -16.16 11.65 4.31
C LEU A 520 -16.98 11.37 5.58
N MET A 521 -18.28 11.13 5.45
CA MET A 521 -19.16 10.72 6.56
C MET A 521 -18.68 9.42 7.21
N MET A 522 -18.26 8.45 6.40
CA MET A 522 -17.84 7.15 6.89
C MET A 522 -16.41 7.13 7.45
N LEU A 523 -15.55 8.06 7.05
CA LEU A 523 -14.23 8.27 7.65
C LEU A 523 -14.29 9.06 8.98
N ASN A 524 -15.46 9.50 9.42
CA ASN A 524 -15.62 10.23 10.68
C ASN A 524 -15.34 9.33 11.89
N ALA A 525 -14.63 9.83 12.91
CA ALA A 525 -14.31 9.09 14.14
C ALA A 525 -15.53 8.67 14.96
N TRP A 526 -16.74 9.18 14.66
CA TRP A 526 -17.99 8.75 15.28
C TRP A 526 -18.58 7.48 14.64
N GLN A 527 -17.97 6.95 13.58
CA GLN A 527 -18.36 5.65 13.03
C GLN A 527 -17.65 4.50 13.76
N PRO A 528 -18.22 3.27 13.75
CA PRO A 528 -17.56 2.10 14.31
C PRO A 528 -16.21 1.82 13.63
N ILE A 529 -15.20 1.37 14.40
CA ILE A 529 -13.86 1.06 13.87
C ILE A 529 -13.94 0.12 12.66
N ALA A 530 -14.73 -0.96 12.75
CA ALA A 530 -14.88 -1.92 11.67
C ALA A 530 -15.37 -1.26 10.35
N ASP A 531 -16.30 -0.32 10.45
CA ASP A 531 -16.87 0.37 9.30
C ASP A 531 -15.86 1.34 8.68
N ILE A 532 -15.10 2.08 9.50
CA ILE A 532 -14.02 2.98 9.02
C ILE A 532 -12.94 2.15 8.33
N THR A 533 -12.51 1.04 8.92
CA THR A 533 -11.49 0.14 8.34
C THR A 533 -11.94 -0.41 6.98
N LEU A 534 -13.22 -0.79 6.82
CA LEU A 534 -13.75 -1.23 5.53
C LEU A 534 -13.69 -0.13 4.48
N ILE A 535 -13.94 1.13 4.84
CA ILE A 535 -13.83 2.26 3.92
C ILE A 535 -12.37 2.57 3.55
N LEU A 536 -11.43 2.46 4.51
CA LEU A 536 -10.00 2.60 4.20
C LEU A 536 -9.55 1.54 3.18
N ARG A 537 -9.97 0.28 3.38
CA ARG A 537 -9.72 -0.81 2.42
C ARG A 537 -10.42 -0.61 1.08
N LEU A 538 -11.62 -0.04 1.09
CA LEU A 538 -12.33 0.31 -0.13
C LEU A 538 -11.53 1.37 -0.90
N LEU A 539 -11.13 2.47 -0.25
CA LEU A 539 -10.32 3.53 -0.86
C LEU A 539 -9.00 3.04 -1.44
N ALA A 540 -8.43 1.96 -0.91
CA ALA A 540 -7.26 1.32 -1.51
C ALA A 540 -7.50 0.79 -2.94
N THR A 541 -8.76 0.62 -3.37
CA THR A 541 -9.13 0.25 -4.75
C THR A 541 -9.42 1.47 -5.64
N SER A 542 -9.32 2.69 -5.10
CA SER A 542 -9.62 3.96 -5.80
C SER A 542 -8.37 4.68 -6.33
N THR A 543 -7.23 4.00 -6.36
CA THR A 543 -5.97 4.61 -6.76
C THR A 543 -5.78 4.54 -8.28
N PHE A 544 -6.27 5.55 -8.98
CA PHE A 544 -6.10 5.69 -10.43
C PHE A 544 -4.89 6.57 -10.78
N THR A 545 -4.55 6.60 -12.07
CA THR A 545 -3.41 7.39 -12.59
C THR A 545 -3.57 8.90 -12.44
N GLN A 546 -4.80 9.40 -12.31
CA GLN A 546 -5.12 10.84 -12.30
C GLN A 546 -6.12 11.23 -11.20
N THR A 547 -6.68 10.26 -10.49
CA THR A 547 -7.72 10.52 -9.48
C THR A 547 -7.57 9.58 -8.30
N PHE A 548 -7.97 10.05 -7.12
CA PHE A 548 -8.03 9.26 -5.89
C PHE A 548 -9.42 9.39 -5.24
N GLY A 549 -9.98 8.27 -4.77
CA GLY A 549 -11.31 8.24 -4.16
C GLY A 549 -12.45 8.36 -5.18
N SER A 550 -13.49 9.09 -4.80
CA SER A 550 -14.66 9.33 -5.66
C SER A 550 -14.29 10.14 -6.90
N ILE A 551 -14.74 9.66 -8.07
CA ILE A 551 -14.47 10.32 -9.36
C ILE A 551 -15.60 11.30 -9.65
N CYS A 552 -15.26 12.59 -9.64
CA CYS A 552 -16.17 13.69 -9.92
C CYS A 552 -16.10 14.08 -11.39
N VAL A 553 -17.26 14.40 -11.97
CA VAL A 553 -17.35 14.88 -13.36
C VAL A 553 -17.10 16.39 -13.45
N ASN A 554 -17.10 17.09 -12.31
CA ASN A 554 -16.94 18.54 -12.21
C ASN A 554 -15.51 18.91 -11.78
N ASP A 555 -15.13 20.18 -11.92
CA ASP A 555 -13.82 20.75 -11.54
C ASP A 555 -13.50 20.70 -10.03
N GLN A 556 -14.27 19.97 -9.23
CA GLN A 556 -14.12 19.82 -7.78
C GLN A 556 -13.23 18.64 -7.37
N GLN A 557 -12.70 17.86 -8.32
CA GLN A 557 -11.91 16.65 -8.05
C GLN A 557 -10.77 16.91 -7.04
N ALA A 558 -9.95 17.94 -7.29
CA ALA A 558 -8.79 18.25 -6.44
C ALA A 558 -9.20 18.63 -5.01
N GLN A 559 -10.29 19.39 -4.84
CA GLN A 559 -10.79 19.78 -3.51
C GLN A 559 -11.27 18.55 -2.73
N ILE A 560 -11.99 17.65 -3.38
CA ILE A 560 -12.51 16.42 -2.76
C ILE A 560 -11.37 15.49 -2.36
N GLU A 561 -10.36 15.34 -3.22
CA GLU A 561 -9.15 14.57 -2.90
C GLU A 561 -8.41 15.14 -1.70
N GLN A 562 -8.27 16.47 -1.62
CA GLN A 562 -7.70 17.14 -0.46
C GLN A 562 -8.53 16.88 0.80
N HIS A 563 -9.87 16.95 0.74
CA HIS A 563 -10.73 16.66 1.89
C HIS A 563 -10.60 15.20 2.35
N ILE A 564 -10.58 14.24 1.42
CA ILE A 564 -10.40 12.82 1.73
C ILE A 564 -9.03 12.59 2.35
N MET A 565 -7.96 13.13 1.75
CA MET A 565 -6.59 13.02 2.26
C MET A 565 -6.45 13.64 3.65
N ASN A 566 -6.97 14.85 3.85
CA ASN A 566 -6.98 15.52 5.15
C ASN A 566 -7.65 14.65 6.21
N ARG A 567 -8.80 14.05 5.88
CA ARG A 567 -9.55 13.16 6.78
C ARG A 567 -8.81 11.86 7.09
N ILE A 568 -8.18 11.23 6.08
CA ILE A 568 -7.32 10.05 6.29
C ILE A 568 -6.18 10.39 7.26
N CYS A 569 -5.51 11.52 7.07
CA CYS A 569 -4.42 11.93 7.96
C CYS A 569 -4.91 12.15 9.40
N TYR A 570 -6.11 12.72 9.63
CA TYR A 570 -6.67 12.86 10.98
C TYR A 570 -6.80 11.53 11.74
N LEU A 571 -7.08 10.43 11.03
CA LEU A 571 -7.23 9.10 11.62
C LEU A 571 -5.91 8.52 12.16
N LEU A 572 -4.76 9.13 11.84
CA LEU A 572 -3.47 8.71 12.39
C LEU A 572 -3.36 8.97 13.90
N TRP A 573 -4.11 9.93 14.46
CA TRP A 573 -4.12 10.19 15.90
C TRP A 573 -5.51 10.26 16.53
N GLU A 574 -6.55 10.60 15.78
CA GLU A 574 -7.92 10.58 16.30
C GLU A 574 -8.32 9.17 16.77
N THR A 575 -9.07 9.11 17.87
CA THR A 575 -9.56 7.84 18.42
C THR A 575 -11.04 7.66 18.08
N PRO A 576 -11.41 6.65 17.28
CA PRO A 576 -12.80 6.35 16.99
C PRO A 576 -13.61 6.14 18.27
N LYS A 577 -14.82 6.69 18.30
CA LYS A 577 -15.73 6.67 19.44
C LYS A 577 -16.82 5.63 19.24
N VAL A 578 -17.26 5.04 20.35
CA VAL A 578 -18.32 4.05 20.37
C VAL A 578 -19.67 4.69 20.69
N ASP A 579 -20.73 4.05 20.23
CA ASP A 579 -22.12 4.42 20.57
C ASP A 579 -22.36 4.22 22.09
N GLU A 580 -23.36 4.90 22.64
CA GLU A 580 -23.66 4.88 24.08
C GLU A 580 -23.93 3.45 24.57
N GLY A 581 -23.38 3.12 25.74
CA GLY A 581 -23.55 1.79 26.38
C GLY A 581 -22.66 0.68 25.82
N LEU A 582 -21.80 0.97 24.83
CA LEU A 582 -20.79 0.03 24.33
C LEU A 582 -19.44 0.23 25.05
N PRO A 583 -18.63 -0.84 25.18
CA PRO A 583 -17.29 -0.72 25.77
C PRO A 583 -16.38 0.15 24.89
N PRO A 584 -15.43 0.90 25.49
CA PRO A 584 -14.47 1.67 24.71
C PRO A 584 -13.54 0.75 23.91
N ASN A 585 -13.04 1.26 22.79
CA ASN A 585 -12.07 0.55 21.96
C ASN A 585 -10.77 0.31 22.73
N THR A 586 -10.20 -0.87 22.58
CA THR A 586 -8.93 -1.25 23.21
C THR A 586 -7.75 -0.60 22.49
N ALA A 587 -6.62 -0.46 23.19
CA ALA A 587 -5.39 0.08 22.59
C ALA A 587 -4.90 -0.75 21.38
N ILE A 588 -5.10 -2.08 21.43
CA ILE A 588 -4.73 -2.98 20.33
C ILE A 588 -5.61 -2.75 19.10
N GLU A 589 -6.94 -2.59 19.28
CA GLU A 589 -7.86 -2.29 18.18
C GLU A 589 -7.53 -0.94 17.53
N ILE A 590 -7.17 0.07 18.34
CA ILE A 590 -6.75 1.39 17.85
C ILE A 590 -5.43 1.29 17.08
N ALA A 591 -4.45 0.53 17.59
CA ALA A 591 -3.18 0.34 16.90
C ALA A 591 -3.37 -0.41 15.57
N GLN A 592 -4.18 -1.48 15.54
CA GLN A 592 -4.53 -2.19 14.30
C GLN A 592 -5.24 -1.28 13.30
N PHE A 593 -6.15 -0.44 13.78
CA PHE A 593 -6.82 0.56 12.96
C PHE A 593 -5.82 1.55 12.33
N ARG A 594 -4.85 2.05 13.10
CA ARG A 594 -3.81 2.97 12.60
C ARG A 594 -2.86 2.30 11.60
N VAL A 595 -2.57 1.00 11.77
CA VAL A 595 -1.84 0.21 10.77
C VAL A 595 -2.58 0.24 9.42
N GLU A 596 -3.90 0.08 9.42
CA GLU A 596 -4.71 0.12 8.18
C GLU A 596 -4.72 1.51 7.54
N VAL A 597 -4.74 2.59 8.35
CA VAL A 597 -4.59 3.97 7.85
C VAL A 597 -3.23 4.14 7.16
N MET A 598 -2.15 3.66 7.80
CA MET A 598 -0.80 3.74 7.24
C MET A 598 -0.65 2.85 6.00
N ASP A 599 -1.29 1.68 5.95
CA ASP A 599 -1.31 0.81 4.77
C ASP A 599 -1.97 1.49 3.57
N LEU A 600 -3.07 2.23 3.78
CA LEU A 600 -3.67 3.05 2.73
C LEU A 600 -2.69 4.13 2.23
N LEU A 601 -2.00 4.83 3.14
CA LEU A 601 -1.01 5.85 2.75
C LEU A 601 0.15 5.24 1.97
N VAL A 602 0.64 4.04 2.35
CA VAL A 602 1.63 3.27 1.59
C VAL A 602 1.12 2.97 0.19
N ARG A 603 -0.12 2.49 0.06
CA ARG A 603 -0.70 2.18 -1.26
C ARG A 603 -0.84 3.40 -2.15
N VAL A 604 -1.31 4.52 -1.59
CA VAL A 604 -1.48 5.79 -2.29
C VAL A 604 -0.13 6.43 -2.67
N ALA A 605 0.90 6.27 -1.84
CA ALA A 605 2.23 6.82 -2.12
C ALA A 605 3.04 5.94 -3.10
N ILE A 606 2.93 4.62 -3.00
CA ILE A 606 3.88 3.66 -3.60
C ILE A 606 3.18 2.67 -4.54
N SER A 607 2.15 1.96 -4.07
CA SER A 607 1.59 0.81 -4.80
C SER A 607 0.69 1.16 -5.99
N SER A 608 0.27 2.42 -6.10
CA SER A 608 -0.66 2.87 -7.14
C SER A 608 0.00 3.25 -8.47
N SER A 609 1.34 3.29 -8.54
CA SER A 609 2.06 3.50 -9.80
C SER A 609 2.29 2.18 -10.54
N ALA A 610 2.17 2.22 -11.87
CA ALA A 610 2.63 1.11 -12.71
C ALA A 610 4.13 0.90 -12.49
N HIS A 611 4.56 -0.36 -12.43
CA HIS A 611 5.98 -0.66 -12.27
C HIS A 611 6.79 -0.13 -13.48
N PRO A 612 7.92 0.55 -13.27
CA PRO A 612 8.62 0.80 -12.00
C PRO A 612 7.99 1.95 -11.18
N HIS A 613 7.98 1.80 -9.84
CA HIS A 613 7.36 2.73 -8.88
C HIS A 613 8.11 4.07 -8.68
N ASP A 614 8.78 4.52 -9.74
CA ASP A 614 9.70 5.67 -9.75
C ASP A 614 9.20 6.78 -10.67
N ASP A 615 7.91 6.75 -11.05
CA ASP A 615 7.33 7.80 -11.88
C ASP A 615 7.02 9.06 -11.04
N PRO A 616 7.73 10.18 -11.26
CA PRO A 616 7.48 11.43 -10.54
C PRO A 616 6.11 12.03 -10.89
N THR A 617 5.44 11.59 -11.96
CA THR A 617 4.10 12.08 -12.33
C THR A 617 2.97 11.33 -11.63
N HIS A 618 3.30 10.52 -10.61
CA HIS A 618 2.34 9.72 -9.89
C HIS A 618 1.39 10.57 -9.02
N HIS A 619 0.11 10.55 -9.37
CA HIS A 619 -0.94 11.37 -8.74
C HIS A 619 -1.03 11.18 -7.22
N GLY A 620 -0.99 9.93 -6.73
CA GLY A 620 -1.16 9.64 -5.31
C GLY A 620 -0.01 10.16 -4.42
N SER A 621 1.24 10.02 -4.88
CA SER A 621 2.40 10.59 -4.16
C SER A 621 2.43 12.12 -4.29
N GLN A 622 2.06 12.67 -5.44
CA GLN A 622 1.90 14.13 -5.61
C GLN A 622 0.81 14.68 -4.69
N LEU A 623 -0.29 13.96 -4.47
CA LEU A 623 -1.36 14.37 -3.57
C LEU A 623 -0.85 14.49 -2.12
N ILE A 624 -0.08 13.52 -1.64
CA ILE A 624 0.55 13.59 -0.31
C ILE A 624 1.61 14.70 -0.25
N ALA A 625 2.44 14.81 -1.29
CA ALA A 625 3.50 15.80 -1.39
C ALA A 625 2.96 17.23 -1.42
N SER A 626 1.86 17.49 -2.12
CA SER A 626 1.23 18.81 -2.24
C SER A 626 0.36 19.17 -1.04
N HIS A 627 -0.24 18.20 -0.35
CA HIS A 627 -1.15 18.45 0.76
C HIS A 627 -0.48 19.28 1.89
N PRO A 628 -1.13 20.32 2.44
CA PRO A 628 -0.51 21.24 3.41
C PRO A 628 0.00 20.55 4.68
N SER A 629 -0.78 19.62 5.23
CA SER A 629 -0.52 19.04 6.55
C SER A 629 -0.17 17.54 6.55
N ALA A 630 -0.15 16.86 5.39
CA ALA A 630 -0.07 15.39 5.37
C ALA A 630 1.28 14.89 5.91
N ILE A 631 2.38 15.46 5.42
CA ILE A 631 3.74 15.15 5.87
C ILE A 631 3.89 15.41 7.37
N ALA A 632 3.45 16.57 7.85
CA ALA A 632 3.51 16.93 9.27
C ALA A 632 2.76 15.93 10.14
N ARG A 633 1.58 15.51 9.72
CA ARG A 633 0.74 14.56 10.45
C ARG A 633 1.31 13.15 10.48
N ILE A 634 1.95 12.71 9.39
CA ILE A 634 2.72 11.47 9.37
C ILE A 634 3.87 11.56 10.38
N VAL A 635 4.62 12.67 10.40
CA VAL A 635 5.70 12.90 11.38
C VAL A 635 5.18 12.90 12.81
N ARG A 636 4.02 13.53 13.07
CA ARG A 636 3.38 13.49 14.39
C ARG A 636 3.07 12.06 14.80
N SER A 637 2.45 11.29 13.92
CA SER A 637 2.15 9.88 14.15
C SER A 637 3.42 9.09 14.45
N LEU A 638 4.47 9.23 13.63
CA LEU A 638 5.76 8.58 13.88
C LEU A 638 6.35 8.92 15.26
N TYR A 639 6.26 10.18 15.69
CA TYR A 639 6.72 10.61 17.00
C TYR A 639 5.94 9.91 18.13
N ASP A 640 4.61 9.92 18.05
CA ASP A 640 3.73 9.31 19.05
C ASP A 640 3.94 7.78 19.12
N GLU A 641 4.10 7.12 17.97
CA GLU A 641 4.28 5.66 17.88
C GLU A 641 5.70 5.22 18.31
N VAL A 642 6.75 6.00 17.97
CA VAL A 642 8.11 5.77 18.50
C VAL A 642 8.12 5.94 20.01
N ALA A 643 7.41 6.91 20.58
CA ALA A 643 7.28 7.05 22.02
C ALA A 643 6.55 5.84 22.65
N ALA A 644 5.44 5.41 22.06
CA ALA A 644 4.65 4.27 22.53
C ALA A 644 5.42 2.93 22.53
N MET A 645 6.40 2.77 21.64
CA MET A 645 7.27 1.58 21.66
C MET A 645 8.07 1.43 22.97
N TYR A 646 8.38 2.53 23.67
CA TYR A 646 9.12 2.49 24.94
C TYR A 646 8.25 2.03 26.11
N ASP A 647 6.92 2.05 25.96
CA ASP A 647 5.99 1.55 26.98
C ASP A 647 5.94 0.01 27.02
N LEU A 648 6.53 -0.67 26.04
CA LEU A 648 6.65 -2.14 25.96
C LEU A 648 5.30 -2.87 26.15
N THR A 649 4.24 -2.28 25.61
CA THR A 649 2.88 -2.83 25.65
C THR A 649 2.73 -4.03 24.71
N PRO A 650 1.67 -4.85 24.85
CA PRO A 650 1.38 -5.94 23.90
C PRO A 650 1.19 -5.48 22.45
N SER A 651 0.92 -4.18 22.21
CA SER A 651 0.81 -3.57 20.88
C SER A 651 2.15 -3.11 20.30
N HIS A 652 3.29 -3.37 20.96
CA HIS A 652 4.64 -2.99 20.51
C HIS A 652 4.91 -3.35 19.04
N ALA A 653 4.51 -4.54 18.59
CA ALA A 653 4.68 -4.96 17.20
C ALA A 653 3.89 -4.10 16.20
N LEU A 654 2.69 -3.65 16.59
CA LEU A 654 1.85 -2.78 15.76
C LEU A 654 2.45 -1.38 15.69
N HIS A 655 2.94 -0.85 16.80
CA HIS A 655 3.63 0.45 16.84
C HIS A 655 4.86 0.44 15.92
N ALA A 656 5.69 -0.60 16.01
CA ALA A 656 6.85 -0.77 15.12
C ALA A 656 6.45 -0.89 13.63
N GLU A 657 5.34 -1.58 13.33
CA GLU A 657 4.81 -1.68 11.97
C GLU A 657 4.38 -0.32 11.41
N ILE A 658 3.69 0.51 12.21
CA ILE A 658 3.31 1.88 11.83
C ILE A 658 4.56 2.72 11.56
N VAL A 659 5.59 2.62 12.41
CA VAL A 659 6.85 3.34 12.24
C VAL A 659 7.55 2.94 10.94
N ASN A 660 7.71 1.64 10.67
CA ASN A 660 8.34 1.15 9.45
C ASN A 660 7.61 1.65 8.19
N LYS A 661 6.27 1.52 8.15
CA LYS A 661 5.45 1.97 7.02
C LYS A 661 5.49 3.50 6.86
N GLY A 662 5.40 4.25 7.97
CA GLY A 662 5.39 5.72 7.93
C GLY A 662 6.71 6.31 7.45
N ILE A 663 7.85 5.74 7.86
CA ILE A 663 9.17 6.13 7.32
C ILE A 663 9.28 5.80 5.84
N GLN A 664 8.78 4.64 5.42
CA GLN A 664 8.76 4.27 4.00
C GLN A 664 7.96 5.27 3.16
N VAL A 665 6.76 5.67 3.61
CA VAL A 665 5.94 6.70 2.94
C VAL A 665 6.68 8.02 2.88
N LEU A 666 7.21 8.49 4.02
CA LEU A 666 7.88 9.78 4.12
C LEU A 666 9.12 9.83 3.21
N PHE A 667 9.96 8.80 3.26
CA PHE A 667 11.15 8.69 2.43
C PHE A 667 10.81 8.73 0.94
N ARG A 668 9.86 7.92 0.49
CA ARG A 668 9.48 7.85 -0.94
C ARG A 668 8.85 9.15 -1.45
N VAL A 669 8.05 9.83 -0.63
CA VAL A 669 7.47 11.13 -0.99
C VAL A 669 8.57 12.19 -1.12
N LEU A 670 9.54 12.22 -0.21
CA LEU A 670 10.66 13.18 -0.26
C LEU A 670 11.66 12.85 -1.38
N GLU A 671 11.93 11.58 -1.65
CA GLU A 671 12.81 11.15 -2.75
C GLU A 671 12.26 11.58 -4.11
N LEU A 672 10.95 11.46 -4.33
CA LEU A 672 10.31 11.82 -5.60
C LEU A 672 10.02 13.32 -5.74
N HIS A 673 9.56 13.95 -4.66
CA HIS A 673 8.98 15.31 -4.70
C HIS A 673 9.73 16.33 -3.84
N GLY A 674 10.87 15.97 -3.24
CA GLY A 674 11.60 16.81 -2.30
C GLY A 674 12.00 18.18 -2.85
N SER A 675 12.26 18.29 -4.15
CA SER A 675 12.58 19.57 -4.80
C SER A 675 11.42 20.59 -4.82
N GLU A 676 10.18 20.10 -4.78
CA GLU A 676 8.96 20.93 -4.76
C GLU A 676 8.46 21.19 -3.33
N VAL A 677 8.96 20.43 -2.37
CA VAL A 677 8.46 20.42 -0.99
C VAL A 677 9.32 21.31 -0.10
N ASN A 678 8.75 22.42 0.37
CA ASN A 678 9.29 23.14 1.51
C ASN A 678 9.01 22.39 2.82
N LEU A 679 9.94 21.52 3.22
CA LEU A 679 9.77 20.66 4.38
C LEU A 679 9.56 21.45 5.68
N GLN A 680 10.30 22.54 5.89
CA GLN A 680 10.20 23.35 7.10
C GLN A 680 8.82 23.98 7.25
N GLU A 681 8.29 24.54 6.16
CA GLU A 681 6.94 25.12 6.12
C GLU A 681 5.87 24.06 6.40
N LYS A 682 5.94 22.90 5.72
CA LYS A 682 4.97 21.82 5.95
C LYS A 682 5.00 21.33 7.39
N LEU A 683 6.18 21.14 7.98
CA LEU A 683 6.32 20.68 9.36
C LEU A 683 5.85 21.73 10.38
N SER A 684 5.88 23.02 10.05
CA SER A 684 5.44 24.10 10.95
C SER A 684 3.94 24.08 11.28
N VAL A 685 3.14 23.36 10.48
CA VAL A 685 1.68 23.20 10.66
C VAL A 685 1.32 22.51 11.97
N ILE A 686 2.24 21.76 12.57
CA ILE A 686 2.03 21.12 13.88
C ILE A 686 2.99 21.68 14.92
N ASN A 687 2.53 21.75 16.16
CA ASN A 687 3.36 22.20 17.28
C ASN A 687 4.61 21.32 17.42
N GLY A 688 5.77 21.96 17.27
CA GLY A 688 7.08 21.32 17.34
C GLY A 688 7.39 20.35 16.19
N GLY A 689 6.76 20.47 15.01
CA GLY A 689 6.89 19.48 13.93
C GLY A 689 8.33 19.26 13.45
N VAL A 690 9.13 20.32 13.29
CA VAL A 690 10.55 20.22 12.92
C VAL A 690 11.35 19.47 13.99
N HIS A 691 11.10 19.77 15.26
CA HIS A 691 11.74 19.07 16.39
C HIS A 691 11.34 17.59 16.44
N LYS A 692 10.04 17.30 16.32
CA LYS A 692 9.52 15.92 16.28
C LYS A 692 10.13 15.11 15.14
N HIS A 693 10.23 15.71 13.95
CA HIS A 693 10.87 15.09 12.79
C HIS A 693 12.32 14.70 13.10
N ARG A 694 13.13 15.64 13.61
CA ARG A 694 14.52 15.37 13.97
C ARG A 694 14.64 14.28 15.05
N VAL A 695 13.83 14.35 16.12
CA VAL A 695 13.85 13.35 17.20
C VAL A 695 13.53 11.95 16.68
N VAL A 696 12.52 11.80 15.83
CA VAL A 696 12.16 10.53 15.22
C VAL A 696 13.32 10.00 14.37
N LEU A 697 13.85 10.81 13.46
CA LEU A 697 14.94 10.40 12.59
C LEU A 697 16.20 10.02 13.36
N THR A 698 16.60 10.81 14.37
CA THR A 698 17.74 10.47 15.23
C THR A 698 17.52 9.14 15.96
N ARG A 699 16.36 8.93 16.60
CA ARG A 699 16.10 7.65 17.31
C ARG A 699 16.16 6.44 16.39
N LEU A 700 15.65 6.57 15.16
CA LEU A 700 15.64 5.47 14.19
C LEU A 700 17.00 5.27 13.52
N ALA A 701 17.73 6.33 13.18
CA ALA A 701 19.06 6.25 12.59
C ALA A 701 20.08 5.59 13.54
N PHE A 702 19.96 5.87 14.84
CA PHE A 702 20.80 5.29 15.89
C PHE A 702 20.19 4.03 16.55
N SER A 703 19.16 3.42 15.95
CA SER A 703 18.58 2.17 16.46
C SER A 703 19.55 1.00 16.25
N GLU A 704 19.97 0.36 17.34
CA GLU A 704 20.83 -0.83 17.33
C GLU A 704 20.05 -2.12 17.04
N GLY A 705 18.72 -2.09 17.14
CA GLY A 705 17.87 -3.26 16.93
C GLY A 705 17.79 -4.27 18.07
N PHE A 706 18.18 -3.86 19.28
CA PHE A 706 18.01 -4.67 20.47
C PHE A 706 16.77 -4.24 21.25
N TYR A 707 16.10 -5.23 21.86
CA TYR A 707 14.99 -5.04 22.79
C TYR A 707 13.82 -4.20 22.24
N ILE A 708 13.81 -2.88 22.46
CA ILE A 708 12.75 -1.95 22.02
C ILE A 708 12.71 -1.85 20.49
N ASP A 709 13.86 -1.74 19.82
CA ASP A 709 13.90 -1.49 18.37
C ASP A 709 14.04 -2.78 17.53
N ARG A 710 13.82 -3.94 18.15
CA ARG A 710 13.97 -5.26 17.50
C ARG A 710 13.12 -5.42 16.24
N LEU A 711 11.97 -4.75 16.19
CA LEU A 711 11.00 -4.85 15.10
C LEU A 711 11.13 -3.70 14.08
N ILE A 712 12.04 -2.76 14.30
CA ILE A 712 12.41 -1.77 13.28
C ILE A 712 13.27 -2.47 12.23
N THR A 713 12.98 -2.30 10.94
CA THR A 713 13.73 -2.97 9.87
C THR A 713 15.02 -2.21 9.53
N ASP A 714 16.02 -2.91 8.97
CA ASP A 714 17.28 -2.28 8.54
C ASP A 714 17.01 -1.24 7.44
N ASP A 715 16.05 -1.50 6.56
CA ASP A 715 15.61 -0.55 5.54
C ASP A 715 15.07 0.74 6.17
N THR A 716 14.27 0.65 7.24
CA THR A 716 13.76 1.82 7.98
C THR A 716 14.91 2.63 8.59
N VAL A 717 15.91 1.95 9.15
CA VAL A 717 17.11 2.63 9.70
C VAL A 717 17.86 3.34 8.58
N ALA A 718 18.11 2.68 7.44
CA ALA A 718 18.80 3.27 6.30
C ALA A 718 18.06 4.48 5.71
N MET A 719 16.73 4.37 5.52
CA MET A 719 15.88 5.48 5.08
C MET A 719 15.89 6.64 6.07
N ALA A 720 15.83 6.37 7.38
CA ALA A 720 15.89 7.39 8.41
C ALA A 720 17.25 8.10 8.46
N THR A 721 18.36 7.37 8.33
CA THR A 721 19.71 7.93 8.25
C THR A 721 19.87 8.84 7.04
N SER A 722 19.43 8.40 5.86
CA SER A 722 19.48 9.22 4.64
C SER A 722 18.71 10.53 4.80
N MET A 723 17.49 10.49 5.34
CA MET A 723 16.72 11.72 5.60
C MET A 723 17.36 12.59 6.68
N LEU A 724 18.00 11.99 7.68
CA LEU A 724 18.66 12.73 8.76
C LEU A 724 19.85 13.52 8.22
N GLU A 725 20.68 12.90 7.37
CA GLU A 725 21.83 13.53 6.72
C GLU A 725 21.44 14.76 5.90
N GLU A 726 20.30 14.73 5.22
CA GLU A 726 19.78 15.88 4.46
C GLU A 726 19.20 16.99 5.36
N SER A 727 18.76 16.64 6.56
CA SER A 727 18.04 17.55 7.48
C SER A 727 18.94 18.26 8.51
N VAL A 728 20.21 17.84 8.63
CA VAL A 728 21.15 18.24 9.68
C VAL A 728 22.42 18.83 9.05
N THR A 729 22.98 19.87 9.68
CA THR A 729 24.26 20.46 9.24
C THR A 729 25.45 19.58 9.65
N PRO A 730 26.62 19.67 8.98
CA PRO A 730 27.79 18.90 9.39
C PRO A 730 28.18 19.06 10.87
N ASP A 731 28.08 20.27 11.40
CA ASP A 731 28.42 20.56 12.80
C ASP A 731 27.43 19.90 13.78
N GLU A 732 26.12 19.99 13.49
CA GLU A 732 25.09 19.29 14.27
C GLU A 732 25.21 17.77 14.17
N ALA A 733 25.67 17.23 13.03
CA ALA A 733 25.89 15.80 12.85
C ALA A 733 27.03 15.28 13.73
N ASP A 734 28.12 16.06 13.85
CA ASP A 734 29.23 15.74 14.76
C ASP A 734 28.76 15.75 16.23
N GLU A 735 27.93 16.71 16.63
CA GLU A 735 27.32 16.76 17.97
C GLU A 735 26.42 15.54 18.25
N LEU A 736 25.64 15.10 17.27
CA LEU A 736 24.81 13.89 17.39
C LEU A 736 25.66 12.63 17.56
N ILE A 737 26.77 12.51 16.82
CA ILE A 737 27.69 11.37 16.98
C ILE A 737 28.34 11.38 18.36
N GLU A 738 28.70 12.56 18.90
CA GLU A 738 29.21 12.69 20.27
C GLU A 738 28.17 12.29 21.32
N ALA A 739 26.89 12.55 21.08
CA ALA A 739 25.78 12.14 21.96
C ALA A 739 25.56 10.61 21.98
N PHE A 740 25.96 9.89 20.93
CA PHE A 740 25.84 8.43 20.80
C PHE A 740 27.21 7.73 20.61
N PRO A 741 28.16 7.87 21.56
CA PRO A 741 29.56 7.43 21.38
C PRO A 741 29.74 5.90 21.36
N GLY A 742 28.70 5.14 21.71
CA GLY A 742 28.68 3.67 21.72
C GLY A 742 28.08 3.04 20.45
N PHE A 743 27.44 3.83 19.58
CA PHE A 743 26.75 3.32 18.41
C PHE A 743 27.76 2.86 17.35
N LYS A 744 27.71 1.58 16.99
CA LYS A 744 28.61 0.97 15.98
C LYS A 744 27.92 0.69 14.63
N GLY A 745 26.68 1.13 14.46
CA GLY A 745 25.86 0.79 13.30
C GLY A 745 25.27 -0.63 13.39
N ARG A 746 24.10 -0.81 12.76
CA ARG A 746 23.45 -2.11 12.60
C ARG A 746 24.22 -2.92 11.54
N GLY A 747 24.82 -4.05 11.95
CA GLY A 747 25.56 -4.95 11.04
C GLY A 747 27.05 -5.14 11.34
N HIS A 748 27.66 -4.41 12.28
CA HIS A 748 29.07 -4.61 12.65
C HIS A 748 29.33 -5.74 13.65
N ALA A 749 28.29 -6.41 14.14
CA ALA A 749 28.39 -7.41 15.22
C ALA A 749 28.42 -8.87 14.74
N ALA A 750 28.39 -9.15 13.42
CA ALA A 750 28.33 -10.53 12.91
C ALA A 750 29.68 -11.18 12.59
N ASP A 751 30.80 -10.46 12.73
CA ASP A 751 32.14 -10.97 12.41
C ASP A 751 32.98 -11.39 13.63
N ASP A 752 32.43 -11.29 14.85
CA ASP A 752 33.08 -11.71 16.10
C ASP A 752 32.21 -12.75 16.86
N GLU A 753 31.90 -13.89 16.23
CA GLU A 753 31.59 -15.16 16.93
C GLU A 753 32.22 -16.38 16.24
#